data_AF-A0A8J3E5Y9-F1
#
_entry.id   AF-A0A8J3E5Y9-F1
#
_cell.length_a   1.000
_cell.length_b   1.000
_cell.length_c   1.000
_cell.angle_alpha   90.00
_cell.angle_beta   90.00
_cell.angle_gamma   90.00
#
_symmetry.space_group_name_H-M   'P 1'
#
loop_
_entity.id
_entity.type
_entity.pdbx_description
1 polymer ?
#
loop_
_entity_poly.entity_id
_entity_poly.type
_entity_poly.pdbx_seq_one_letter_code
_entity_poly.pdbx_strand_id
1 'polypeptide(L)'
;MLGRQERIMHVGELERRYGAQNYLPIPVVLSRGEGVWLWDDQGRKYLDMMSAYSAVSPGHSHPRLVAALVEQAHRLAVPSRAFMNDKLGPLMERLVSLTGLDKVLPMNTGAEAVETAIKAARRWAYQVKGVAQNQAEILVASGNFHGRTTTIVGFSSEDAYRQDFGPFTPGFRILPFGDLAAFEAAVGPNTAAILIEPIQGEAGIRVPPAGFLKGLRQLCDRKNVLLILDEVQSGLGRTGKWFAYQHEDVLPDGVILGKALGGGLLPVSAFVGKAEIMDLFNPGSHGSTFGGNPLASAVALEALNVIEDEQLVTRSAVLGQHLKQRLLAIGSPAIRDVRGLGLWVGVELDPALADARRVCERLAQRGVLTKETHETVVRFAPPLTITRQELDWGLDVVAETINEATPKAVAGRIVPAGHAHGAAAQRATTAASNGPHLVMCPPEHYEVSYKINPWMDPAAWAVSAETLAHDARVGWQKLYDTYRALGANIEIMPAQPGLPDLVFTANCAVVLDRKVLLARYKCAERQGEEAHGRRFFEGLKQSGVVDEIHELPAGVFFEGAGDCYWDPHRRMLWTGWGQRSSLEARTAIERIYGVPTASLKLVDPRFYHLDTAFCVLSGGEVLYVPGAFTEEGRQLMRALIGPERLIAVEDADAETLAANSVAVGRDLVFGSCGAALETQLNARGYTVHRVPLGSFGRSGGSAYCLTLRLDNYALAS
;
A
#
# COMPACT_ATOMS: atom_id res chain seq x y z
N MET A 1 8.35 17.11 -27.28
CA MET A 1 8.46 15.85 -26.51
C MET A 1 7.90 16.13 -25.14
N LEU A 2 7.03 15.27 -24.62
CA LEU A 2 6.48 15.41 -23.27
C LEU A 2 7.59 15.28 -22.22
N GLY A 3 7.49 16.04 -21.12
CA GLY A 3 8.38 15.90 -19.98
C GLY A 3 8.22 14.55 -19.26
N ARG A 4 9.16 14.18 -18.38
CA ARG A 4 9.15 12.90 -17.63
C ARG A 4 7.84 12.66 -16.88
N GLN A 5 7.40 13.68 -16.14
CA GLN A 5 6.17 13.63 -15.36
C GLN A 5 4.95 13.43 -16.27
N GLU A 6 4.86 14.17 -17.36
CA GLU A 6 3.76 14.07 -18.34
C GLU A 6 3.70 12.70 -19.01
N ARG A 7 4.86 12.08 -19.30
CA ARG A 7 4.93 10.72 -19.88
C ARG A 7 4.45 9.66 -18.89
N ILE A 8 4.91 9.72 -17.64
CA ILE A 8 4.43 8.83 -16.57
C ILE A 8 2.91 8.97 -16.42
N MET A 9 2.40 10.20 -16.42
CA MET A 9 0.96 10.45 -16.32
C MET A 9 0.19 9.90 -17.52
N HIS A 10 0.70 10.08 -18.74
CA HIS A 10 0.06 9.58 -19.96
C HIS A 10 0.00 8.05 -20.01
N VAL A 11 1.13 7.36 -19.78
CA VAL A 11 1.17 5.89 -19.76
C VAL A 11 0.30 5.35 -18.62
N GLY A 12 0.40 5.95 -17.43
CA GLY A 12 -0.45 5.59 -16.29
C GLY A 12 -1.93 5.82 -16.56
N GLU A 13 -2.32 6.82 -17.36
CA GLU A 13 -3.71 7.05 -17.74
C GLU A 13 -4.23 6.00 -18.71
N LEU A 14 -3.41 5.55 -19.66
CA LEU A 14 -3.76 4.44 -20.54
C LEU A 14 -3.99 3.15 -19.71
N GLU A 15 -3.10 2.84 -18.77
CA GLU A 15 -3.27 1.68 -17.89
C GLU A 15 -4.51 1.81 -16.99
N ARG A 16 -4.76 2.98 -16.39
CA ARG A 16 -5.96 3.20 -15.56
C ARG A 16 -7.27 3.10 -16.36
N ARG A 17 -7.26 3.57 -17.61
CA ARG A 17 -8.43 3.60 -18.49
C ARG A 17 -8.78 2.21 -19.03
N TYR A 18 -7.77 1.43 -19.42
CA TYR A 18 -7.96 0.18 -20.15
C TYR A 18 -7.65 -1.07 -19.33
N GLY A 19 -6.94 -0.94 -18.21
CA GLY A 19 -6.52 -2.04 -17.34
C GLY A 19 -7.31 -2.10 -16.04
N ALA A 20 -7.28 -3.28 -15.41
CA ALA A 20 -7.70 -3.41 -14.02
C ALA A 20 -6.63 -2.77 -13.10
N GLN A 21 -7.06 -2.04 -12.07
CA GLN A 21 -6.17 -1.33 -11.16
C GLN A 21 -5.69 -2.23 -10.01
N ASN A 22 -5.22 -3.43 -10.33
CA ASN A 22 -4.81 -4.44 -9.36
C ASN A 22 -3.32 -4.40 -8.99
N TYR A 23 -2.58 -3.37 -9.42
CA TYR A 23 -1.18 -3.11 -9.09
C TYR A 23 -0.98 -1.64 -8.71
N LEU A 24 0.03 -1.39 -7.86
CA LEU A 24 0.53 -0.04 -7.53
C LEU A 24 2.02 0.09 -7.94
N PRO A 25 2.31 0.34 -9.23
CA PRO A 25 3.68 0.43 -9.74
C PRO A 25 4.48 1.57 -9.10
N ILE A 26 5.80 1.44 -9.03
CA ILE A 26 6.70 2.58 -8.82
C ILE A 26 6.63 3.43 -10.11
N PRO A 27 6.49 4.77 -10.04
CA PRO A 27 6.21 5.61 -11.21
C PRO A 27 7.43 5.77 -12.13
N VAL A 28 7.79 4.71 -12.84
CA VAL A 28 8.88 4.63 -13.83
C VAL A 28 8.39 3.85 -15.04
N VAL A 29 8.52 4.44 -16.23
CA VAL A 29 8.11 3.82 -17.51
C VAL A 29 9.34 3.16 -18.15
N LEU A 30 9.51 1.87 -17.94
CA LEU A 30 10.65 1.11 -18.46
C LEU A 30 10.46 0.73 -19.93
N SER A 31 11.53 0.85 -20.73
CA SER A 31 11.52 0.55 -22.17
C SER A 31 12.62 -0.40 -22.64
N ARG A 32 13.67 -0.61 -21.83
CA ARG A 32 14.79 -1.51 -22.14
C ARG A 32 15.36 -2.13 -20.87
N GLY A 33 15.83 -3.37 -20.96
CA GLY A 33 16.60 -4.06 -19.92
C GLY A 33 17.75 -4.88 -20.50
N GLU A 34 18.89 -4.86 -19.81
CA GLU A 34 20.12 -5.56 -20.19
C GLU A 34 20.97 -5.86 -18.93
N GLY A 35 21.25 -7.14 -18.69
CA GLY A 35 22.00 -7.56 -17.51
C GLY A 35 21.29 -7.17 -16.21
N VAL A 36 21.93 -6.35 -15.38
CA VAL A 36 21.34 -5.84 -14.13
C VAL A 36 20.69 -4.47 -14.25
N TRP A 37 20.66 -3.92 -15.46
CA TRP A 37 20.27 -2.54 -15.71
C TRP A 37 18.95 -2.46 -16.48
N LEU A 38 18.19 -1.44 -16.15
CA LEU A 38 16.94 -1.06 -16.80
C LEU A 38 17.05 0.40 -17.26
N TRP A 39 16.33 0.74 -18.34
CA TRP A 39 16.24 2.10 -18.84
C TRP A 39 14.79 2.51 -19.01
N ASP A 40 14.48 3.74 -18.63
CA ASP A 40 13.19 4.33 -18.96
C ASP A 40 13.14 4.81 -20.42
N ASP A 41 11.95 5.19 -20.86
CA ASP A 41 11.68 5.70 -22.22
C ASP A 41 12.35 7.07 -22.52
N GLN A 42 13.08 7.63 -21.56
CA GLN A 42 13.91 8.83 -21.69
C GLN A 42 15.41 8.53 -21.58
N GLY A 43 15.79 7.25 -21.50
CA GLY A 43 17.17 6.79 -21.45
C GLY A 43 17.84 6.90 -20.08
N ARG A 44 17.11 7.22 -19.01
CA ARG A 44 17.66 7.16 -17.65
C ARG A 44 17.90 5.72 -17.27
N LYS A 45 19.09 5.45 -16.73
CA LYS A 45 19.55 4.11 -16.33
C LYS A 45 19.23 3.85 -14.86
N TYR A 46 18.80 2.62 -14.55
CA TYR A 46 18.45 2.17 -13.21
C TYR A 46 19.04 0.79 -12.91
N LEU A 47 19.63 0.60 -11.74
CA LEU A 47 20.03 -0.72 -11.25
C LEU A 47 18.80 -1.47 -10.75
N ASP A 48 18.55 -2.67 -11.27
CA ASP A 48 17.46 -3.52 -10.81
C ASP A 48 17.90 -4.35 -9.60
N MET A 49 17.33 -4.04 -8.44
CA MET A 49 17.49 -4.78 -7.20
C MET A 49 16.27 -5.63 -6.86
N MET A 50 15.37 -5.89 -7.81
CA MET A 50 14.15 -6.68 -7.63
C MET A 50 14.05 -7.91 -8.55
N SER A 51 14.64 -7.84 -9.76
CA SER A 51 14.67 -8.90 -10.78
C SER A 51 13.31 -9.53 -11.07
N ALA A 52 12.26 -8.71 -11.13
CA ALA A 52 10.87 -9.14 -11.24
C ALA A 52 10.54 -10.29 -10.26
N TYR A 53 10.79 -10.05 -8.97
CA TYR A 53 10.51 -11.01 -7.90
C TYR A 53 11.31 -12.32 -8.05
N SER A 54 12.57 -12.25 -8.49
CA SER A 54 13.49 -13.37 -8.80
C SER A 54 13.29 -14.05 -10.17
N ALA A 55 12.34 -13.60 -11.01
CA ALA A 55 12.13 -14.19 -12.34
C ALA A 55 13.27 -13.90 -13.32
N VAL A 56 13.96 -12.77 -13.17
CA VAL A 56 15.09 -12.35 -14.02
C VAL A 56 16.42 -12.65 -13.33
N SER A 57 16.54 -13.84 -12.73
CA SER A 57 17.76 -14.26 -12.02
C SER A 57 19.01 -14.26 -12.92
N PRO A 58 18.96 -14.70 -14.19
CA PRO A 58 20.10 -14.59 -15.11
C PRO A 58 20.43 -13.16 -15.60
N GLY A 59 19.56 -12.18 -15.36
CA GLY A 59 19.68 -10.83 -15.91
C GLY A 59 18.78 -10.58 -17.12
N HIS A 60 18.46 -9.31 -17.35
CA HIS A 60 17.54 -8.86 -18.38
C HIS A 60 18.10 -9.13 -19.78
N SER A 61 17.25 -9.67 -20.66
CA SER A 61 17.57 -9.91 -22.08
C SER A 61 18.88 -10.68 -22.27
N HIS A 62 19.15 -11.67 -21.41
CA HIS A 62 20.40 -12.42 -21.44
C HIS A 62 20.68 -12.99 -22.84
N PRO A 63 21.85 -12.72 -23.48
CA PRO A 63 22.06 -13.02 -24.89
C PRO A 63 21.84 -14.49 -25.27
N ARG A 64 22.28 -15.43 -24.41
CA ARG A 64 22.07 -16.87 -24.61
C ARG A 64 20.59 -17.25 -24.59
N LEU A 65 19.81 -16.65 -23.69
CA LEU A 65 18.38 -16.95 -23.55
C LEU A 65 17.58 -16.37 -24.71
N VAL A 66 17.90 -15.15 -25.13
CA VAL A 66 17.29 -14.52 -26.31
C VAL A 66 17.61 -15.33 -27.57
N ALA A 67 18.86 -15.78 -27.73
CA ALA A 67 19.24 -16.65 -28.85
C ALA A 67 18.45 -17.96 -28.87
N ALA A 68 18.36 -18.66 -27.72
CA ALA A 68 17.58 -19.90 -27.61
C ALA A 68 16.09 -19.68 -27.92
N LEU A 69 15.52 -18.56 -27.47
CA LEU A 69 14.14 -18.16 -27.78
C LEU A 69 13.96 -17.95 -29.28
N VAL A 70 14.81 -17.15 -29.93
CA VAL A 70 14.72 -16.81 -31.35
C VAL A 70 14.91 -18.05 -32.22
N GLU A 71 15.95 -18.85 -31.94
CA GLU A 71 16.23 -20.09 -32.68
C GLU A 71 15.04 -21.06 -32.60
N GLN A 72 14.53 -21.31 -31.39
CA GLN A 72 13.43 -22.23 -31.23
C GLN A 72 12.12 -21.69 -31.80
N ALA A 73 11.88 -20.38 -31.75
CA ALA A 73 10.69 -19.76 -32.36
C ALA A 73 10.68 -19.91 -33.89
N HIS A 74 11.84 -19.83 -34.54
CA HIS A 74 11.97 -20.10 -35.98
C HIS A 74 11.73 -21.58 -36.33
N ARG A 75 12.03 -22.49 -35.40
CA ARG A 75 11.95 -23.93 -35.64
C ARG A 75 10.58 -24.51 -35.31
N LEU A 76 10.11 -24.34 -34.07
CA LEU A 76 8.83 -24.85 -33.60
C LEU A 76 8.43 -24.17 -32.28
N ALA A 77 7.35 -23.39 -32.30
CA ALA A 77 6.84 -22.72 -31.10
C ALA A 77 5.94 -23.64 -30.24
N VAL A 78 4.68 -23.86 -30.64
CA VAL A 78 3.67 -24.60 -29.84
C VAL A 78 2.87 -25.57 -30.71
N PRO A 79 3.17 -26.90 -30.68
CA PRO A 79 2.42 -27.93 -31.41
C PRO A 79 1.29 -28.61 -30.60
N SER A 80 1.08 -28.23 -29.33
CA SER A 80 0.30 -28.93 -28.29
C SER A 80 0.98 -30.18 -27.69
N ARG A 81 0.48 -30.63 -26.54
CA ARG A 81 0.86 -31.89 -25.85
C ARG A 81 0.29 -33.15 -26.52
N ALA A 82 -0.50 -33.02 -27.59
CA ALA A 82 -1.00 -34.16 -28.36
C ALA A 82 0.12 -34.85 -29.17
N PHE A 83 1.21 -34.14 -29.43
CA PHE A 83 2.38 -34.64 -30.14
C PHE A 83 3.63 -34.58 -29.26
N MET A 84 4.58 -35.47 -29.52
CA MET A 84 5.91 -35.39 -28.92
C MET A 84 6.71 -34.24 -29.53
N ASN A 85 7.68 -33.73 -28.77
CA ASN A 85 8.67 -32.79 -29.26
C ASN A 85 10.06 -33.09 -28.68
N ASP A 86 11.10 -32.57 -29.32
CA ASP A 86 12.50 -32.88 -29.01
C ASP A 86 13.10 -32.01 -27.91
N LYS A 87 12.37 -31.03 -27.37
CA LYS A 87 12.87 -30.11 -26.33
C LYS A 87 12.37 -30.43 -24.93
N LEU A 88 11.18 -31.02 -24.82
CA LEU A 88 10.57 -31.28 -23.53
C LEU A 88 11.29 -32.38 -22.74
N GLY A 89 11.63 -33.50 -23.38
CA GLY A 89 12.34 -34.61 -22.73
C GLY A 89 13.67 -34.17 -22.08
N PRO A 90 14.56 -33.49 -22.81
CA PRO A 90 15.80 -32.96 -22.25
C PRO A 90 15.62 -31.99 -21.06
N LEU A 91 14.60 -31.11 -21.12
CA LEU A 91 14.28 -30.25 -19.98
C LEU A 91 13.86 -31.09 -18.75
N MET A 92 12.98 -32.08 -18.95
CA MET A 92 12.52 -32.94 -17.86
C MET A 92 13.66 -33.72 -17.21
N GLU A 93 14.54 -34.30 -18.02
CA GLU A 93 15.76 -35.00 -17.55
C GLU A 93 16.64 -34.06 -16.72
N ARG A 94 16.88 -32.84 -17.21
CA ARG A 94 17.69 -31.86 -16.50
C ARG A 94 17.08 -31.47 -15.15
N LEU A 95 15.77 -31.25 -15.08
CA LEU A 95 15.06 -30.92 -13.84
C LEU A 95 15.09 -32.07 -12.81
N VAL A 96 14.94 -33.31 -13.28
CA VAL A 96 15.08 -34.51 -12.44
C VAL A 96 16.49 -34.58 -11.86
N SER A 97 17.51 -34.44 -12.71
CA SER A 97 18.91 -34.48 -12.28
C SER A 97 19.24 -33.40 -11.24
N LEU A 98 18.71 -32.19 -11.38
CA LEU A 98 18.99 -31.10 -10.45
C LEU A 98 18.26 -31.25 -9.12
N THR A 99 16.99 -31.68 -9.15
CA THR A 99 16.16 -31.80 -7.94
C THR A 99 16.41 -33.08 -7.16
N GLY A 100 16.94 -34.12 -7.79
CA GLY A 100 17.06 -35.45 -7.18
C GLY A 100 15.70 -36.17 -7.02
N LEU A 101 14.69 -35.74 -7.77
CA LEU A 101 13.35 -36.34 -7.84
C LEU A 101 13.12 -37.03 -9.18
N ASP A 102 12.00 -37.73 -9.35
CA ASP A 102 11.88 -38.71 -10.42
C ASP A 102 11.19 -38.20 -11.69
N LYS A 103 10.15 -37.35 -11.56
CA LYS A 103 9.27 -36.97 -12.70
C LYS A 103 8.82 -35.52 -12.64
N VAL A 104 8.53 -34.97 -13.82
CA VAL A 104 8.20 -33.55 -14.03
C VAL A 104 6.85 -33.40 -14.74
N LEU A 105 6.00 -32.50 -14.26
CA LEU A 105 4.83 -32.02 -14.98
C LEU A 105 4.97 -30.51 -15.23
N PRO A 106 5.21 -30.08 -16.49
CA PRO A 106 5.42 -28.68 -16.84
C PRO A 106 4.09 -27.93 -16.98
N MET A 107 4.07 -26.69 -16.51
CA MET A 107 2.96 -25.74 -16.59
C MET A 107 3.52 -24.35 -17.02
N ASN A 108 2.70 -23.30 -16.94
CA ASN A 108 3.08 -21.96 -17.42
C ASN A 108 3.38 -21.02 -16.24
N THR A 109 2.54 -21.03 -15.21
CA THR A 109 2.68 -20.14 -14.05
C THR A 109 2.94 -20.91 -12.75
N GLY A 110 3.54 -20.26 -11.76
CA GLY A 110 3.74 -20.87 -10.43
C GLY A 110 2.42 -21.34 -9.82
N ALA A 111 1.34 -20.57 -9.99
CA ALA A 111 0.00 -20.93 -9.51
C ALA A 111 -0.51 -22.25 -10.14
N GLU A 112 -0.29 -22.47 -11.44
CA GLU A 112 -0.65 -23.74 -12.08
C GLU A 112 0.19 -24.93 -11.58
N ALA A 113 1.47 -24.70 -11.25
CA ALA A 113 2.32 -25.73 -10.66
C ALA A 113 1.88 -26.05 -9.23
N VAL A 114 1.43 -25.06 -8.45
CA VAL A 114 0.78 -25.27 -7.14
C VAL A 114 -0.52 -26.05 -7.28
N GLU A 115 -1.40 -25.69 -8.21
CA GLU A 115 -2.63 -26.45 -8.49
C GLU A 115 -2.33 -27.91 -8.88
N THR A 116 -1.25 -28.12 -9.63
CA THR A 116 -0.75 -29.46 -9.97
C THR A 116 -0.33 -30.21 -8.72
N ALA A 117 0.43 -29.59 -7.83
CA ALA A 117 0.88 -30.18 -6.58
C ALA A 117 -0.30 -30.53 -5.64
N ILE A 118 -1.30 -29.65 -5.55
CA ILE A 118 -2.54 -29.90 -4.78
C ILE A 118 -3.27 -31.12 -5.33
N LYS A 119 -3.42 -31.22 -6.66
CA LYS A 119 -4.04 -32.38 -7.31
C LYS A 119 -3.23 -33.65 -7.09
N ALA A 120 -1.90 -33.56 -7.16
CA ALA A 120 -0.98 -34.68 -6.94
C ALA A 120 -1.11 -35.22 -5.50
N ALA A 121 -1.04 -34.33 -4.51
CA ALA A 121 -1.20 -34.67 -3.09
C ALA A 121 -2.54 -35.33 -2.80
N ARG A 122 -3.64 -34.79 -3.35
CA ARG A 122 -4.98 -35.37 -3.18
C ARG A 122 -5.09 -36.75 -3.84
N ARG A 123 -4.60 -36.92 -5.07
CA ARG A 123 -4.61 -38.24 -5.75
C ARG A 123 -3.83 -39.27 -4.95
N TRP A 124 -2.63 -38.92 -4.47
CA TRP A 124 -1.82 -39.79 -3.64
C TRP A 124 -2.53 -40.14 -2.33
N ALA A 125 -3.17 -39.16 -1.67
CA ALA A 125 -3.91 -39.41 -0.44
C ALA A 125 -5.04 -40.43 -0.64
N TYR A 126 -5.81 -40.31 -1.72
CA TYR A 126 -6.93 -41.21 -2.00
C TYR A 126 -6.48 -42.59 -2.48
N GLN A 127 -5.49 -42.65 -3.39
CA GLN A 127 -5.14 -43.89 -4.09
C GLN A 127 -4.04 -44.69 -3.40
N VAL A 128 -3.17 -44.03 -2.64
CA VAL A 128 -1.99 -44.65 -2.01
C VAL A 128 -2.13 -44.64 -0.49
N LYS A 129 -2.36 -43.48 0.12
CA LYS A 129 -2.51 -43.40 1.59
C LYS A 129 -3.81 -44.02 2.11
N GLY A 130 -4.85 -44.09 1.28
CA GLY A 130 -6.16 -44.64 1.63
C GLY A 130 -7.08 -43.68 2.39
N VAL A 131 -6.86 -42.37 2.26
CA VAL A 131 -7.79 -41.35 2.77
C VAL A 131 -9.13 -41.48 2.05
N ALA A 132 -10.24 -41.36 2.78
CA ALA A 132 -11.57 -41.41 2.18
C ALA A 132 -11.78 -40.30 1.15
N GLN A 133 -12.56 -40.59 0.10
CA GLN A 133 -12.79 -39.64 -0.99
C GLN A 133 -13.33 -38.29 -0.46
N ASN A 134 -12.78 -37.19 -0.98
CA ASN A 134 -13.11 -35.81 -0.60
C ASN A 134 -12.78 -35.44 0.87
N GLN A 135 -12.00 -36.26 1.58
CA GLN A 135 -11.58 -35.97 2.96
C GLN A 135 -10.11 -35.52 3.07
N ALA A 136 -9.35 -35.48 1.98
CA ALA A 136 -7.94 -35.11 2.02
C ALA A 136 -7.73 -33.66 2.48
N GLU A 137 -6.91 -33.48 3.51
CA GLU A 137 -6.52 -32.18 4.07
C GLU A 137 -5.07 -31.85 3.70
N ILE A 138 -4.78 -30.61 3.30
CA ILE A 138 -3.43 -30.11 3.09
C ILE A 138 -3.14 -29.03 4.14
N LEU A 139 -2.04 -29.19 4.87
CA LEU A 139 -1.58 -28.20 5.83
C LEU A 139 -0.75 -27.14 5.10
N VAL A 140 -1.04 -25.87 5.33
CA VAL A 140 -0.31 -24.72 4.77
C VAL A 140 0.07 -23.75 5.88
N ALA A 141 1.02 -22.86 5.62
CA ALA A 141 1.47 -21.89 6.61
C ALA A 141 0.73 -20.54 6.52
N SER A 142 0.55 -19.83 7.63
CA SER A 142 0.13 -18.42 7.63
C SER A 142 1.21 -17.54 7.01
N GLY A 143 0.81 -16.50 6.27
CA GLY A 143 1.68 -15.65 5.46
C GLY A 143 2.07 -16.27 4.11
N ASN A 144 1.44 -17.37 3.70
CA ASN A 144 1.76 -18.02 2.43
C ASN A 144 1.41 -17.15 1.22
N PHE A 145 2.20 -17.26 0.16
CA PHE A 145 1.84 -16.80 -1.17
C PHE A 145 2.17 -17.85 -2.21
N HIS A 146 1.17 -18.67 -2.55
CA HIS A 146 1.31 -19.72 -3.56
C HIS A 146 0.70 -19.33 -4.93
N GLY A 147 0.20 -18.10 -5.09
CA GLY A 147 -0.46 -17.64 -6.32
C GLY A 147 -1.83 -17.01 -6.07
N ARG A 148 -2.62 -16.86 -7.15
CA ARG A 148 -3.89 -16.12 -7.12
C ARG A 148 -5.11 -16.84 -7.73
N THR A 149 -5.08 -18.17 -7.87
CA THR A 149 -6.29 -18.93 -8.25
C THR A 149 -7.27 -18.97 -7.07
N THR A 150 -8.56 -19.22 -7.34
CA THR A 150 -9.60 -19.25 -6.29
C THR A 150 -9.33 -20.28 -5.20
N THR A 151 -8.76 -21.44 -5.52
CA THR A 151 -8.32 -22.43 -4.52
C THR A 151 -7.17 -21.89 -3.69
N ILE A 152 -6.16 -21.28 -4.33
CA ILE A 152 -4.95 -20.80 -3.66
C ILE A 152 -5.24 -19.63 -2.73
N VAL A 153 -5.97 -18.61 -3.20
CA VAL A 153 -6.33 -17.49 -2.33
C VAL A 153 -7.26 -17.93 -1.20
N GLY A 154 -8.04 -19.00 -1.39
CA GLY A 154 -8.91 -19.55 -0.35
C GLY A 154 -8.18 -20.03 0.90
N PHE A 155 -6.93 -20.48 0.77
CA PHE A 155 -6.08 -20.85 1.91
C PHE A 155 -5.03 -19.79 2.28
N SER A 156 -5.13 -18.57 1.73
CA SER A 156 -4.37 -17.42 2.21
C SER A 156 -4.79 -17.07 3.64
N SER A 157 -3.84 -16.57 4.44
CA SER A 157 -4.15 -15.89 5.71
C SER A 157 -4.28 -14.37 5.57
N GLU A 158 -3.98 -13.82 4.39
CA GLU A 158 -4.16 -12.40 4.08
C GLU A 158 -5.58 -12.14 3.60
N ASP A 159 -6.37 -11.39 4.38
CA ASP A 159 -7.77 -11.11 4.09
C ASP A 159 -7.96 -10.42 2.73
N ALA A 160 -7.04 -9.50 2.38
CA ALA A 160 -7.06 -8.80 1.10
C ALA A 160 -6.93 -9.74 -0.11
N TYR A 161 -6.30 -10.91 0.03
CA TYR A 161 -6.23 -11.88 -1.07
C TYR A 161 -7.53 -12.67 -1.24
N ARG A 162 -8.36 -12.72 -0.19
CA ARG A 162 -9.61 -13.48 -0.14
C ARG A 162 -10.84 -12.65 -0.45
N GLN A 163 -10.81 -11.37 -0.10
CA GLN A 163 -11.96 -10.48 -0.17
C GLN A 163 -12.69 -10.62 -1.52
N ASP A 164 -14.00 -10.90 -1.45
CA ASP A 164 -14.93 -11.00 -2.59
C ASP A 164 -14.64 -12.09 -3.65
N PHE A 165 -13.86 -13.13 -3.33
CA PHE A 165 -13.58 -14.27 -4.24
C PHE A 165 -14.20 -15.61 -3.83
N GLY A 166 -15.04 -15.63 -2.79
CA GLY A 166 -15.68 -16.86 -2.29
C GLY A 166 -16.81 -17.39 -3.18
N PRO A 167 -17.28 -18.64 -2.96
CA PRO A 167 -16.84 -19.59 -1.92
C PRO A 167 -15.52 -20.31 -2.28
N PHE A 168 -14.72 -20.60 -1.26
CA PHE A 168 -13.40 -21.22 -1.43
C PHE A 168 -13.43 -22.75 -1.42
N THR A 169 -12.42 -23.34 -2.05
CA THR A 169 -12.21 -24.79 -2.05
C THR A 169 -11.85 -25.27 -0.63
N PRO A 170 -12.55 -26.27 -0.06
CA PRO A 170 -12.24 -26.79 1.27
C PRO A 170 -11.00 -27.70 1.27
N GLY A 171 -10.64 -28.23 2.45
CA GLY A 171 -9.57 -29.22 2.61
C GLY A 171 -8.18 -28.61 2.85
N PHE A 172 -8.13 -27.41 3.42
CA PHE A 172 -6.89 -26.74 3.81
C PHE A 172 -6.95 -26.30 5.27
N ARG A 173 -5.83 -26.44 5.99
CA ARG A 173 -5.67 -25.94 7.36
C ARG A 173 -4.44 -25.05 7.42
N ILE A 174 -4.63 -23.80 7.87
CA ILE A 174 -3.58 -22.79 7.97
C ILE A 174 -2.98 -22.87 9.37
N LEU A 175 -1.65 -22.99 9.45
CA LEU A 175 -0.88 -23.10 10.70
C LEU A 175 0.22 -22.04 10.77
N PRO A 176 0.69 -21.63 11.96
CA PRO A 176 1.74 -20.62 12.06
C PRO A 176 3.05 -21.02 11.35
N PHE A 177 3.56 -20.16 10.46
CA PHE A 177 4.86 -20.39 9.80
C PHE A 177 6.00 -20.44 10.83
N GLY A 178 6.87 -21.45 10.73
CA GLY A 178 8.00 -21.66 11.63
C GLY A 178 7.67 -22.39 12.94
N ASP A 179 6.41 -22.76 13.19
CA ASP A 179 6.00 -23.49 14.39
C ASP A 179 5.84 -24.99 14.11
N LEU A 180 6.92 -25.75 14.30
CA LEU A 180 6.92 -27.20 14.07
C LEU A 180 5.91 -27.95 14.96
N ALA A 181 5.68 -27.49 16.19
CA ALA A 181 4.77 -28.13 17.12
C ALA A 181 3.31 -28.00 16.65
N ALA A 182 2.94 -26.85 16.09
CA ALA A 182 1.63 -26.67 15.49
C ALA A 182 1.38 -27.63 14.32
N PHE A 183 2.38 -27.85 13.46
CA PHE A 183 2.29 -28.86 12.39
C PHE A 183 2.18 -30.27 12.95
N GLU A 184 2.99 -30.63 13.95
CA GLU A 184 2.92 -31.98 14.56
C GLU A 184 1.56 -32.26 15.22
N ALA A 185 0.96 -31.27 15.87
CA ALA A 185 -0.36 -31.38 16.47
C ALA A 185 -1.50 -31.46 15.44
N ALA A 186 -1.33 -30.84 14.28
CA ALA A 186 -2.37 -30.78 13.25
C ALA A 186 -2.40 -32.01 12.33
N VAL A 187 -1.28 -32.73 12.16
CA VAL A 187 -1.22 -33.91 11.29
C VAL A 187 -2.16 -35.01 11.82
N GLY A 188 -3.12 -35.39 10.98
CA GLY A 188 -4.11 -36.42 11.26
C GLY A 188 -4.18 -37.51 10.18
N PRO A 189 -5.13 -38.46 10.31
CA PRO A 189 -5.28 -39.57 9.37
C PRO A 189 -5.60 -39.11 7.94
N ASN A 190 -6.29 -37.97 7.80
CA ASN A 190 -6.71 -37.41 6.52
C ASN A 190 -5.68 -36.43 5.90
N THR A 191 -4.59 -36.13 6.58
CA THR A 191 -3.60 -35.18 6.10
C THR A 191 -2.83 -35.78 4.92
N ALA A 192 -3.00 -35.19 3.74
CA ALA A 192 -2.34 -35.59 2.50
C ALA A 192 -0.90 -35.06 2.43
N ALA A 193 -0.75 -33.76 2.68
CA ALA A 193 0.52 -33.07 2.50
C ALA A 193 0.67 -31.87 3.44
N ILE A 194 1.93 -31.47 3.65
CA ILE A 194 2.33 -30.14 4.08
C ILE A 194 2.85 -29.42 2.83
N LEU A 195 2.19 -28.33 2.44
CA LEU A 195 2.58 -27.46 1.32
C LEU A 195 3.07 -26.13 1.88
N ILE A 196 4.34 -25.79 1.65
CA ILE A 196 4.98 -24.64 2.31
C ILE A 196 6.13 -24.05 1.49
N GLU A 197 6.34 -22.75 1.59
CA GLU A 197 7.56 -22.09 1.10
C GLU A 197 8.74 -22.38 2.05
N PRO A 198 9.95 -22.74 1.58
CA PRO A 198 11.14 -22.84 2.42
C PRO A 198 11.49 -21.53 3.14
N ILE A 199 11.22 -20.40 2.48
CA ILE A 199 11.34 -19.03 2.97
C ILE A 199 10.16 -18.26 2.39
N GLN A 200 9.35 -17.61 3.21
CA GLN A 200 8.19 -16.88 2.70
C GLN A 200 8.61 -15.57 2.04
N GLY A 201 8.36 -15.47 0.74
CA GLY A 201 8.86 -14.36 -0.05
C GLY A 201 8.03 -13.10 0.04
N GLU A 202 6.74 -13.21 -0.30
CA GLU A 202 5.82 -12.07 -0.28
C GLU A 202 5.57 -11.56 1.15
N ALA A 203 5.61 -12.43 2.16
CA ALA A 203 5.51 -12.06 3.59
C ALA A 203 6.74 -11.28 4.13
N GLY A 204 7.62 -10.80 3.24
CA GLY A 204 8.80 -10.02 3.62
C GLY A 204 10.04 -10.86 3.88
N ILE A 205 10.30 -11.88 3.05
CA ILE A 205 11.53 -12.70 3.09
C ILE A 205 11.73 -13.32 4.49
N ARG A 206 10.69 -13.97 5.03
CA ARG A 206 10.72 -14.58 6.36
C ARG A 206 11.44 -15.91 6.30
N VAL A 207 12.62 -15.96 6.90
CA VAL A 207 13.40 -17.19 7.08
C VAL A 207 12.87 -17.92 8.32
N PRO A 208 12.49 -19.21 8.24
CA PRO A 208 12.03 -19.94 9.41
C PRO A 208 13.17 -20.21 10.40
N PRO A 209 12.88 -20.61 11.64
CA PRO A 209 13.90 -21.06 12.57
C PRO A 209 14.73 -22.22 12.00
N ALA A 210 16.03 -22.26 12.33
CA ALA A 210 16.91 -23.33 11.87
C ALA A 210 16.40 -24.71 12.31
N GLY A 211 16.41 -25.67 11.38
CA GLY A 211 15.93 -27.03 11.61
C GLY A 211 14.43 -27.21 11.40
N PHE A 212 13.69 -26.15 11.07
CA PHE A 212 12.25 -26.23 10.83
C PHE A 212 11.91 -27.13 9.63
N LEU A 213 12.60 -26.97 8.49
CA LEU A 213 12.34 -27.79 7.29
C LEU A 213 12.75 -29.24 7.52
N LYS A 214 13.90 -29.47 8.18
CA LYS A 214 14.33 -30.81 8.59
C LYS A 214 13.33 -31.47 9.54
N GLY A 215 12.76 -30.71 10.47
CA GLY A 215 11.71 -31.16 11.37
C GLY A 215 10.43 -31.55 10.62
N LEU A 216 9.99 -30.74 9.65
CA LEU A 216 8.85 -31.06 8.79
C LEU A 216 9.09 -32.33 7.98
N ARG A 217 10.27 -32.49 7.39
CA ARG A 217 10.64 -33.72 6.67
C ARG A 217 10.52 -34.96 7.55
N GLN A 218 11.10 -34.92 8.74
CA GLN A 218 11.04 -36.03 9.69
C GLN A 218 9.60 -36.30 10.16
N LEU A 219 8.78 -35.26 10.36
CA LEU A 219 7.37 -35.41 10.70
C LEU A 219 6.60 -36.10 9.58
N CYS A 220 6.77 -35.63 8.34
CA CYS A 220 6.17 -36.20 7.14
C CYS A 220 6.53 -37.68 6.97
N ASP A 221 7.79 -38.06 7.19
CA ASP A 221 8.24 -39.45 7.14
C ASP A 221 7.57 -40.31 8.21
N ARG A 222 7.54 -39.85 9.47
CA ARG A 222 6.91 -40.58 10.58
C ARG A 222 5.41 -40.77 10.41
N LYS A 223 4.73 -39.81 9.77
CA LYS A 223 3.26 -39.76 9.68
C LYS A 223 2.72 -40.18 8.30
N ASN A 224 3.60 -40.58 7.39
CA ASN A 224 3.25 -40.87 6.00
C ASN A 224 2.43 -39.71 5.40
N VAL A 225 3.01 -38.52 5.37
CA VAL A 225 2.43 -37.29 4.80
C VAL A 225 3.44 -36.74 3.81
N LEU A 226 2.99 -36.21 2.68
CA LEU A 226 3.91 -35.62 1.71
C LEU A 226 4.44 -34.27 2.19
N LEU A 227 5.73 -34.01 1.99
CA LEU A 227 6.30 -32.66 2.09
C LEU A 227 6.44 -32.08 0.68
N ILE A 228 5.72 -31.00 0.40
CA ILE A 228 5.79 -30.29 -0.87
C ILE A 228 6.32 -28.88 -0.62
N LEU A 229 7.41 -28.52 -1.30
CA LEU A 229 8.06 -27.23 -1.14
C LEU A 229 7.80 -26.33 -2.34
N ASP A 230 7.29 -25.13 -2.07
CA ASP A 230 7.17 -24.08 -3.07
C ASP A 230 8.49 -23.33 -3.20
N GLU A 231 9.27 -23.69 -4.22
CA GLU A 231 10.56 -23.08 -4.55
C GLU A 231 10.45 -22.12 -5.74
N VAL A 232 9.23 -21.67 -6.09
CA VAL A 232 9.01 -20.76 -7.22
C VAL A 232 9.87 -19.51 -7.09
N GLN A 233 10.04 -18.97 -5.87
CA GLN A 233 10.90 -17.81 -5.62
C GLN A 233 12.27 -18.12 -5.02
N SER A 234 12.36 -19.11 -4.12
CA SER A 234 13.57 -19.42 -3.37
C SER A 234 14.57 -20.31 -4.11
N GLY A 235 14.09 -21.00 -5.16
CA GLY A 235 14.87 -21.97 -5.90
C GLY A 235 15.77 -21.35 -6.96
N LEU A 236 16.37 -22.23 -7.76
CA LEU A 236 17.20 -21.94 -8.93
C LEU A 236 18.34 -20.94 -8.63
N GLY A 237 19.04 -21.15 -7.52
CA GLY A 237 20.22 -20.37 -7.14
C GLY A 237 19.94 -19.14 -6.29
N ARG A 238 18.69 -18.70 -6.13
CA ARG A 238 18.34 -17.46 -5.44
C ARG A 238 18.92 -17.37 -4.02
N THR A 239 18.88 -18.46 -3.27
CA THR A 239 19.36 -18.50 -1.87
C THR A 239 20.83 -18.93 -1.72
N GLY A 240 21.59 -19.07 -2.81
CA GLY A 240 22.98 -19.56 -2.78
C GLY A 240 23.12 -21.09 -2.82
N LYS A 241 22.02 -21.80 -3.02
CA LYS A 241 21.94 -23.23 -3.37
C LYS A 241 21.02 -23.40 -4.57
N TRP A 242 21.08 -24.55 -5.26
CA TRP A 242 20.14 -24.82 -6.35
C TRP A 242 18.70 -24.73 -5.85
N PHE A 243 18.44 -25.24 -4.65
CA PHE A 243 17.15 -25.15 -3.99
C PHE A 243 17.33 -24.84 -2.50
N ALA A 244 16.43 -24.07 -1.92
CA ALA A 244 16.54 -23.63 -0.53
C ALA A 244 16.46 -24.80 0.47
N TYR A 245 15.75 -25.88 0.15
CA TYR A 245 15.71 -27.09 0.99
C TYR A 245 17.10 -27.71 1.23
N GLN A 246 18.07 -27.45 0.34
CA GLN A 246 19.43 -27.98 0.45
C GLN A 246 20.24 -27.31 1.57
N HIS A 247 19.77 -26.19 2.13
CA HIS A 247 20.41 -25.57 3.30
C HIS A 247 20.22 -26.39 4.59
N GLU A 248 19.23 -27.29 4.63
CA GLU A 248 18.99 -28.20 5.76
C GLU A 248 19.07 -29.69 5.37
N ASP A 249 19.68 -29.99 4.21
CA ASP A 249 19.81 -31.36 3.66
C ASP A 249 18.48 -32.12 3.57
N VAL A 250 17.41 -31.42 3.19
CA VAL A 250 16.05 -32.00 3.06
C VAL A 250 15.78 -32.40 1.62
N LEU A 251 15.35 -33.63 1.36
CA LEU A 251 14.73 -34.00 0.08
C LEU A 251 13.19 -34.03 0.26
N PRO A 252 12.43 -33.10 -0.34
CA PRO A 252 10.97 -33.13 -0.27
C PRO A 252 10.39 -34.26 -1.15
N ASP A 253 9.09 -34.50 -1.05
CA ASP A 253 8.38 -35.43 -1.94
C ASP A 253 7.99 -34.78 -3.26
N GLY A 254 7.87 -33.45 -3.27
CA GLY A 254 7.69 -32.66 -4.47
C GLY A 254 8.17 -31.22 -4.31
N VAL A 255 8.52 -30.60 -5.44
CA VAL A 255 9.01 -29.24 -5.55
C VAL A 255 8.25 -28.52 -6.65
N ILE A 256 7.84 -27.28 -6.36
CA ILE A 256 7.17 -26.40 -7.31
C ILE A 256 8.19 -25.38 -7.79
N LEU A 257 8.34 -25.26 -9.11
CA LEU A 257 9.31 -24.38 -9.77
C LEU A 257 8.59 -23.40 -10.70
N GLY A 258 9.18 -22.23 -10.90
CA GLY A 258 8.66 -21.19 -11.79
C GLY A 258 9.66 -20.05 -11.96
N LYS A 259 9.17 -18.84 -12.23
CA LYS A 259 9.95 -17.58 -12.24
C LYS A 259 11.26 -17.71 -13.02
N ALA A 260 12.39 -17.88 -12.33
CA ALA A 260 13.73 -17.99 -12.92
C ALA A 260 13.84 -19.13 -13.95
N LEU A 261 12.98 -20.15 -13.87
CA LEU A 261 12.92 -21.23 -14.85
C LEU A 261 12.62 -20.71 -16.26
N GLY A 262 11.83 -19.65 -16.39
CA GLY A 262 11.53 -19.01 -17.67
C GLY A 262 12.58 -18.00 -18.13
N GLY A 263 13.66 -17.82 -17.37
CA GLY A 263 14.75 -16.91 -17.68
C GLY A 263 14.35 -15.42 -17.75
N GLY A 264 13.19 -15.06 -17.22
CA GLY A 264 12.62 -13.72 -17.37
C GLY A 264 12.03 -13.42 -18.75
N LEU A 265 11.99 -14.39 -19.68
CA LEU A 265 11.50 -14.22 -21.05
C LEU A 265 10.10 -14.79 -21.26
N LEU A 266 9.80 -15.95 -20.66
CA LEU A 266 8.55 -16.67 -20.86
C LEU A 266 7.97 -17.17 -19.53
N PRO A 267 6.64 -17.26 -19.37
CA PRO A 267 6.04 -17.95 -18.25
C PRO A 267 6.30 -19.46 -18.38
N VAL A 268 7.14 -19.99 -17.48
CA VAL A 268 7.43 -21.43 -17.39
C VAL A 268 7.41 -21.84 -15.91
N SER A 269 6.73 -22.96 -15.63
CA SER A 269 6.71 -23.58 -14.31
C SER A 269 6.70 -25.10 -14.41
N ALA A 270 6.95 -25.76 -13.29
CA ALA A 270 6.88 -27.22 -13.22
C ALA A 270 6.59 -27.68 -11.79
N PHE A 271 5.83 -28.76 -11.68
CA PHE A 271 5.83 -29.58 -10.47
C PHE A 271 6.73 -30.79 -10.71
N VAL A 272 7.76 -30.93 -9.88
CA VAL A 272 8.69 -32.07 -9.90
C VAL A 272 8.42 -32.91 -8.66
N GLY A 273 8.27 -34.23 -8.80
CA GLY A 273 7.88 -35.08 -7.68
C GLY A 273 8.38 -36.52 -7.83
N LYS A 274 8.26 -37.26 -6.72
CA LYS A 274 8.55 -38.70 -6.71
C LYS A 274 7.63 -39.47 -7.66
N ALA A 275 8.13 -40.58 -8.19
CA ALA A 275 7.40 -41.42 -9.14
C ALA A 275 6.06 -41.92 -8.56
N GLU A 276 6.04 -42.31 -7.28
CA GLU A 276 4.85 -42.79 -6.58
C GLU A 276 3.69 -41.77 -6.52
N ILE A 277 4.00 -40.48 -6.70
CA ILE A 277 3.03 -39.38 -6.72
C ILE A 277 2.67 -39.06 -8.17
N MET A 278 3.69 -38.95 -9.03
CA MET A 278 3.54 -38.47 -10.39
C MET A 278 2.90 -39.50 -11.33
N ASP A 279 3.11 -40.79 -11.07
CA ASP A 279 2.54 -41.89 -11.86
C ASP A 279 1.05 -42.12 -11.62
N LEU A 280 0.48 -41.39 -10.67
CA LEU A 280 -0.97 -41.35 -10.50
C LEU A 280 -1.64 -40.47 -11.56
N PHE A 281 -0.90 -39.65 -12.32
CA PHE A 281 -1.45 -38.87 -13.43
C PHE A 281 -1.56 -39.73 -14.71
N ASN A 282 -2.78 -40.13 -15.03
CA ASN A 282 -3.09 -40.92 -16.23
C ASN A 282 -3.49 -39.98 -17.39
N PRO A 283 -3.39 -40.42 -18.67
CA PRO A 283 -3.85 -39.64 -19.81
C PRO A 283 -5.26 -39.06 -19.59
N GLY A 284 -5.40 -37.75 -19.81
CA GLY A 284 -6.66 -37.01 -19.62
C GLY A 284 -6.95 -36.51 -18.19
N SER A 285 -6.20 -36.94 -17.17
CA SER A 285 -6.46 -36.52 -15.78
C SER A 285 -5.94 -35.11 -15.41
N HIS A 286 -5.00 -34.60 -16.20
CA HIS A 286 -4.44 -33.25 -16.11
C HIS A 286 -3.98 -32.83 -17.52
N GLY A 287 -4.00 -31.54 -17.82
CA GLY A 287 -3.51 -31.03 -19.09
C GLY A 287 -3.30 -29.53 -19.07
N SER A 288 -2.51 -29.05 -20.03
CA SER A 288 -2.27 -27.63 -20.30
C SER A 288 -1.95 -27.46 -21.77
N THR A 289 -2.51 -26.44 -22.41
CA THR A 289 -2.29 -26.13 -23.83
C THR A 289 -0.83 -25.75 -24.09
N PHE A 290 -0.28 -24.88 -23.23
CA PHE A 290 1.08 -24.35 -23.36
C PHE A 290 2.10 -25.06 -22.47
N GLY A 291 1.67 -25.83 -21.47
CA GLY A 291 2.56 -26.55 -20.56
C GLY A 291 3.50 -27.50 -21.28
N GLY A 292 4.81 -27.27 -21.18
CA GLY A 292 5.83 -28.08 -21.83
C GLY A 292 5.97 -27.88 -23.34
N ASN A 293 5.54 -26.72 -23.86
CA ASN A 293 5.76 -26.40 -25.27
C ASN A 293 7.27 -26.30 -25.61
N PRO A 294 7.68 -26.59 -26.86
CA PRO A 294 9.09 -26.59 -27.25
C PRO A 294 9.82 -25.26 -27.04
N LEU A 295 9.18 -24.12 -27.30
CA LEU A 295 9.77 -22.79 -27.12
C LEU A 295 10.13 -22.53 -25.66
N ALA A 296 9.16 -22.70 -24.76
CA ALA A 296 9.37 -22.60 -23.32
C ALA A 296 10.40 -23.62 -22.83
N SER A 297 10.38 -24.84 -23.38
CA SER A 297 11.29 -25.90 -22.94
C SER A 297 12.75 -25.61 -23.31
N ALA A 298 13.00 -25.09 -24.51
CA ALA A 298 14.33 -24.68 -24.95
C ALA A 298 14.87 -23.51 -24.11
N VAL A 299 14.05 -22.49 -23.87
CA VAL A 299 14.43 -21.33 -23.04
C VAL A 299 14.70 -21.74 -21.60
N ALA A 300 13.86 -22.61 -21.02
CA ALA A 300 14.04 -23.07 -19.66
C ALA A 300 15.29 -23.95 -19.49
N LEU A 301 15.57 -24.83 -20.45
CA LEU A 301 16.80 -25.61 -20.45
C LEU A 301 18.02 -24.68 -20.51
N GLU A 302 17.99 -23.68 -21.37
CA GLU A 302 19.10 -22.71 -21.47
C GLU A 302 19.22 -21.83 -20.21
N ALA A 303 18.12 -21.50 -19.54
CA ALA A 303 18.16 -20.80 -18.25
C ALA A 303 18.89 -21.63 -17.18
N LEU A 304 18.63 -22.94 -17.12
CA LEU A 304 19.34 -23.84 -16.22
C LEU A 304 20.83 -23.97 -16.57
N ASN A 305 21.17 -23.98 -17.86
CA ASN A 305 22.56 -24.01 -18.33
C ASN A 305 23.29 -22.72 -17.95
N VAL A 306 22.68 -21.55 -18.17
CA VAL A 306 23.27 -20.25 -17.79
C VAL A 306 23.52 -20.18 -16.28
N ILE A 307 22.57 -20.64 -15.45
CA ILE A 307 22.75 -20.67 -14.00
C ILE A 307 23.97 -21.51 -13.59
N GLU A 308 24.19 -22.66 -14.25
CA GLU A 308 25.34 -23.53 -14.00
C GLU A 308 26.66 -22.96 -14.56
N ASP A 309 26.69 -22.66 -15.85
CA ASP A 309 27.89 -22.23 -16.59
C ASP A 309 28.48 -20.94 -16.01
N GLU A 310 27.63 -20.00 -15.61
CA GLU A 310 28.05 -18.71 -15.02
C GLU A 310 28.17 -18.76 -13.50
N GLN A 311 28.03 -19.95 -12.90
CA GLN A 311 28.21 -20.18 -11.47
C GLN A 311 27.31 -19.28 -10.61
N LEU A 312 26.07 -19.03 -11.06
CA LEU A 312 25.17 -18.06 -10.44
C LEU A 312 24.73 -18.47 -9.04
N VAL A 313 24.67 -19.78 -8.76
CA VAL A 313 24.41 -20.32 -7.41
C VAL A 313 25.52 -19.90 -6.44
N THR A 314 26.78 -20.15 -6.81
CA THR A 314 27.96 -19.78 -6.02
C THR A 314 28.04 -18.26 -5.83
N ARG A 315 27.78 -17.51 -6.89
CA ARG A 315 27.76 -16.05 -6.85
C ARG A 315 26.69 -15.51 -5.90
N SER A 316 25.50 -16.10 -5.92
CA SER A 316 24.43 -15.74 -4.99
C SER A 316 24.83 -15.98 -3.54
N ALA A 317 25.51 -17.08 -3.23
CA ALA A 317 26.00 -17.35 -1.89
C ALA A 317 27.03 -16.31 -1.44
N VAL A 318 28.05 -16.04 -2.26
CA VAL A 318 29.15 -15.12 -1.93
C VAL A 318 28.68 -13.67 -1.84
N LEU A 319 28.00 -13.17 -2.88
CA LEU A 319 27.51 -11.79 -2.90
C LEU A 319 26.32 -11.58 -1.97
N GLY A 320 25.54 -12.63 -1.69
CA GLY A 320 24.46 -12.60 -0.71
C GLY A 320 24.94 -12.35 0.71
N GLN A 321 26.03 -13.00 1.11
CA GLN A 321 26.68 -12.73 2.40
C GLN A 321 27.12 -11.26 2.49
N HIS A 322 27.76 -10.76 1.44
CA HIS A 322 28.20 -9.36 1.35
C HIS A 322 27.02 -8.38 1.38
N LEU A 323 25.95 -8.63 0.61
CA LEU A 323 24.70 -7.86 0.61
C LEU A 323 24.12 -7.76 2.02
N LYS A 324 23.93 -8.90 2.71
CA LYS A 324 23.36 -8.92 4.06
C LYS A 324 24.23 -8.17 5.06
N GLN A 325 25.55 -8.36 5.02
CA GLN A 325 26.50 -7.64 5.90
C GLN A 325 26.44 -6.13 5.68
N ARG A 326 26.41 -5.67 4.42
CA ARG A 326 26.33 -4.25 4.07
C ARG A 326 25.01 -3.62 4.54
N LEU A 327 23.88 -4.32 4.40
CA LEU A 327 22.59 -3.85 4.88
C LEU A 327 22.53 -3.78 6.42
N LEU A 328 23.08 -4.78 7.12
CA LEU A 328 23.22 -4.75 8.58
C LEU A 328 24.11 -3.58 9.06
N ALA A 329 25.14 -3.24 8.29
CA ALA A 329 26.08 -2.17 8.62
C ALA A 329 25.54 -0.75 8.41
N ILE A 330 24.34 -0.57 7.85
CA ILE A 330 23.73 0.76 7.68
C ILE A 330 23.56 1.47 9.04
N GLY A 331 23.24 0.71 10.10
CA GLY A 331 23.17 1.24 11.47
C GLY A 331 22.05 2.27 11.70
N SER A 332 21.04 2.32 10.82
CA SER A 332 19.90 3.22 10.99
C SER A 332 18.94 2.70 12.07
N PRO A 333 18.45 3.55 12.97
CA PRO A 333 17.43 3.15 13.95
C PRO A 333 16.07 2.82 13.30
N ALA A 334 15.84 3.17 12.04
CA ALA A 334 14.65 2.76 11.32
C ALA A 334 14.67 1.27 10.93
N ILE A 335 15.84 0.61 10.89
CA ILE A 335 15.93 -0.81 10.52
C ILE A 335 15.62 -1.66 11.75
N ARG A 336 14.53 -2.42 11.69
CA ARG A 336 14.13 -3.38 12.75
C ARG A 336 14.80 -4.73 12.57
N ASP A 337 14.87 -5.21 11.33
CA ASP A 337 15.43 -6.52 11.02
C ASP A 337 16.00 -6.56 9.59
N VAL A 338 17.05 -7.37 9.41
CA VAL A 338 17.65 -7.68 8.10
C VAL A 338 17.80 -9.19 7.98
N ARG A 339 16.99 -9.78 7.12
CA ARG A 339 16.84 -11.24 7.01
C ARG A 339 16.87 -11.71 5.57
N GLY A 340 17.19 -12.99 5.38
CA GLY A 340 17.31 -13.61 4.06
C GLY A 340 18.59 -14.43 3.89
N LEU A 341 18.69 -15.08 2.74
CA LEU A 341 19.77 -15.97 2.31
C LEU A 341 20.11 -15.71 0.83
N GLY A 342 21.39 -15.84 0.47
CA GLY A 342 21.86 -15.54 -0.89
C GLY A 342 21.59 -14.09 -1.29
N LEU A 343 21.46 -13.82 -2.59
CA LEU A 343 21.04 -12.53 -3.12
C LEU A 343 19.52 -12.34 -2.97
N TRP A 344 19.01 -12.58 -1.77
CA TRP A 344 17.60 -12.39 -1.42
C TRP A 344 17.47 -11.95 0.04
N VAL A 345 17.34 -10.64 0.24
CA VAL A 345 17.37 -10.03 1.58
C VAL A 345 16.23 -9.04 1.73
N GLY A 346 15.50 -9.12 2.84
CA GLY A 346 14.50 -8.14 3.26
C GLY A 346 15.07 -7.24 4.34
N VAL A 347 14.79 -5.94 4.24
CA VAL A 347 15.05 -4.95 5.29
C VAL A 347 13.71 -4.47 5.80
N GLU A 348 13.38 -4.85 7.04
CA GLU A 348 12.17 -4.39 7.71
C GLU A 348 12.42 -3.04 8.36
N LEU A 349 11.62 -2.07 7.97
CA LEU A 349 11.66 -0.72 8.51
C LEU A 349 10.59 -0.55 9.58
N ASP A 350 10.90 0.28 10.57
CA ASP A 350 9.90 0.81 11.48
C ASP A 350 9.05 1.85 10.73
N PRO A 351 7.75 1.59 10.48
CA PRO A 351 6.91 2.54 9.77
C PRO A 351 6.75 3.87 10.51
N ALA A 352 7.02 3.92 11.83
CA ALA A 352 7.03 5.18 12.59
C ALA A 352 8.29 6.03 12.30
N LEU A 353 9.35 5.44 11.75
CA LEU A 353 10.62 6.11 11.45
C LEU A 353 10.90 6.24 9.96
N ALA A 354 10.50 5.28 9.13
CA ALA A 354 10.65 5.33 7.68
C ALA A 354 9.58 4.49 6.96
N ASP A 355 8.88 5.12 6.00
CA ASP A 355 7.95 4.43 5.11
C ASP A 355 8.68 3.68 3.99
N ALA A 356 8.47 2.36 3.89
CA ALA A 356 9.21 1.52 2.94
C ALA A 356 8.88 1.84 1.49
N ARG A 357 7.63 2.22 1.19
CA ARG A 357 7.24 2.64 -0.16
C ARG A 357 7.99 3.90 -0.56
N ARG A 358 8.03 4.91 0.30
CA ARG A 358 8.72 6.17 0.05
C ARG A 358 10.23 5.97 -0.10
N VAL A 359 10.82 5.07 0.68
CA VAL A 359 12.21 4.64 0.47
C VAL A 359 12.38 4.07 -0.94
N CYS A 360 11.53 3.14 -1.39
CA CYS A 360 11.61 2.58 -2.74
C CYS A 360 11.45 3.64 -3.85
N GLU A 361 10.54 4.61 -3.67
CA GLU A 361 10.37 5.71 -4.63
C GLU A 361 11.58 6.65 -4.68
N ARG A 362 12.18 6.96 -3.53
CA ARG A 362 13.42 7.75 -3.46
C ARG A 362 14.61 6.99 -4.06
N LEU A 363 14.70 5.68 -3.84
CA LEU A 363 15.68 4.83 -4.51
C LEU A 363 15.51 4.91 -6.02
N ALA A 364 14.28 4.84 -6.53
CA ALA A 364 14.01 4.96 -7.96
C ALA A 364 14.45 6.34 -8.49
N GLN A 365 14.21 7.42 -7.75
CA GLN A 365 14.72 8.75 -8.08
C GLN A 365 16.25 8.82 -8.10
N ARG A 366 16.95 7.96 -7.35
CA ARG A 366 18.41 7.83 -7.32
C ARG A 366 18.97 6.77 -8.27
N GLY A 367 18.11 6.14 -9.08
CA GLY A 367 18.54 5.16 -10.08
C GLY A 367 18.66 3.72 -9.56
N VAL A 368 18.01 3.38 -8.44
CA VAL A 368 17.94 2.01 -7.90
C VAL A 368 16.48 1.58 -7.81
N LEU A 369 16.11 0.47 -8.46
CA LEU A 369 14.74 -0.05 -8.44
C LEU A 369 14.63 -1.23 -7.49
N THR A 370 13.71 -1.12 -6.54
CA THR A 370 13.30 -2.16 -5.60
C THR A 370 11.81 -1.98 -5.28
N LYS A 371 11.20 -2.92 -4.56
CA LYS A 371 9.81 -2.86 -4.17
C LYS A 371 9.61 -3.35 -2.74
N GLU A 372 8.79 -2.62 -2.00
CA GLU A 372 8.34 -3.01 -0.67
C GLU A 372 7.25 -4.10 -0.72
N THR A 373 7.05 -4.78 0.41
CA THR A 373 5.89 -5.63 0.67
C THR A 373 5.34 -5.36 2.07
N HIS A 374 4.03 -5.56 2.25
CA HIS A 374 3.30 -5.29 3.49
C HIS A 374 3.69 -3.93 4.14
N GLU A 375 3.91 -2.90 3.30
CA GLU A 375 4.22 -1.51 3.68
C GLU A 375 5.55 -1.29 4.44
N THR A 376 6.21 -2.34 4.92
CA THR A 376 7.29 -2.24 5.92
C THR A 376 8.61 -2.86 5.47
N VAL A 377 8.59 -3.80 4.52
CA VAL A 377 9.80 -4.55 4.15
C VAL A 377 10.27 -4.17 2.75
N VAL A 378 11.44 -3.52 2.64
CA VAL A 378 12.13 -3.28 1.38
C VAL A 378 12.85 -4.56 0.95
N ARG A 379 12.63 -5.03 -0.29
CA ARG A 379 13.15 -6.33 -0.76
C ARG A 379 14.27 -6.17 -1.77
N PHE A 380 15.38 -6.86 -1.52
CA PHE A 380 16.53 -6.91 -2.42
C PHE A 380 16.66 -8.31 -3.00
N ALA A 381 16.42 -8.42 -4.30
CA ALA A 381 16.60 -9.60 -5.12
C ALA A 381 17.19 -9.21 -6.48
N PRO A 382 18.44 -8.69 -6.57
CA PRO A 382 19.04 -8.34 -7.86
C PRO A 382 19.22 -9.57 -8.75
N PRO A 383 19.39 -9.42 -10.08
CA PRO A 383 19.86 -10.52 -10.90
C PRO A 383 21.16 -11.11 -10.35
N LEU A 384 21.31 -12.42 -10.43
CA LEU A 384 22.45 -13.13 -9.85
C LEU A 384 23.76 -12.78 -10.56
N THR A 385 23.69 -12.26 -11.79
CA THR A 385 24.84 -11.75 -12.56
C THR A 385 25.40 -10.44 -12.02
N ILE A 386 24.74 -9.76 -11.07
CA ILE A 386 25.22 -8.50 -10.48
C ILE A 386 26.67 -8.60 -10.01
N THR A 387 27.50 -7.62 -10.35
CA THR A 387 28.88 -7.55 -9.88
C THR A 387 28.96 -6.97 -8.48
N ARG A 388 30.05 -7.23 -7.76
CA ARG A 388 30.28 -6.63 -6.44
C ARG A 388 30.28 -5.10 -6.51
N GLN A 389 30.85 -4.52 -7.56
CA GLN A 389 30.89 -3.07 -7.75
C GLN A 389 29.49 -2.47 -7.95
N GLU A 390 28.66 -3.09 -8.79
CA GLU A 390 27.27 -2.65 -9.01
C GLU A 390 26.44 -2.80 -7.73
N LEU A 391 26.62 -3.92 -7.03
CA LEU A 391 26.00 -4.18 -5.74
C LEU A 391 26.41 -3.15 -4.69
N ASP A 392 27.71 -2.84 -4.60
CA ASP A 392 28.24 -1.85 -3.66
C ASP A 392 27.67 -0.46 -3.92
N TRP A 393 27.66 -0.02 -5.18
CA TRP A 393 27.06 1.26 -5.57
C TRP A 393 25.57 1.32 -5.22
N GLY A 394 24.82 0.27 -5.53
CA GLY A 394 23.40 0.19 -5.18
C GLY A 394 23.18 0.26 -3.67
N LEU A 395 24.06 -0.39 -2.89
CA LEU A 395 23.98 -0.40 -1.43
C LEU A 395 24.40 0.91 -0.78
N ASP A 396 25.33 1.66 -1.39
CA ASP A 396 25.66 3.02 -0.96
C ASP A 396 24.42 3.92 -1.08
N VAL A 397 23.74 3.87 -2.23
CA VAL A 397 22.49 4.60 -2.46
C VAL A 397 21.39 4.18 -1.49
N VAL A 398 21.29 2.87 -1.19
CA VAL A 398 20.34 2.34 -0.19
C VAL A 398 20.63 2.89 1.21
N ALA A 399 21.88 2.82 1.65
CA ALA A 399 22.30 3.29 2.96
C ALA A 399 22.01 4.79 3.13
N GLU A 400 22.40 5.61 2.13
CA GLU A 400 22.10 7.05 2.11
C GLU A 400 20.59 7.31 2.18
N THR A 401 19.80 6.63 1.35
CA THR A 401 18.36 6.86 1.27
C THR A 401 17.65 6.49 2.57
N ILE A 402 18.02 5.36 3.19
CA ILE A 402 17.44 4.94 4.48
C ILE A 402 17.87 5.93 5.58
N ASN A 403 19.14 6.30 5.65
CA ASN A 403 19.63 7.25 6.67
C ASN A 403 19.00 8.63 6.54
N GLU A 404 18.77 9.12 5.32
CA GLU A 404 18.05 10.37 5.08
C GLU A 404 16.55 10.30 5.39
N ALA A 405 15.94 9.12 5.19
CA ALA A 405 14.55 8.88 5.55
C ALA A 405 14.37 8.73 7.07
N THR A 406 15.44 8.44 7.80
CA THR A 406 15.40 8.20 9.24
C THR A 406 15.61 9.49 10.04
N PRO A 407 14.73 9.84 11.00
CA PRO A 407 14.94 10.99 11.86
C PRO A 407 16.26 10.89 12.64
N LYS A 408 17.08 11.96 12.64
CA LYS A 408 18.30 12.00 13.44
C LYS A 408 17.95 12.09 14.93
N ALA A 409 18.49 11.17 15.73
CA ALA A 409 18.32 11.19 17.18
C ALA A 409 18.84 12.52 17.75
N VAL A 410 17.97 13.24 18.47
CA VAL A 410 18.38 14.38 19.31
C VAL A 410 19.10 13.80 20.53
N ALA A 411 20.40 14.03 20.62
CA ALA A 411 21.19 13.63 21.79
C ALA A 411 20.69 14.40 23.02
N GLY A 412 20.10 13.68 23.98
CA GLY A 412 19.96 14.12 25.37
C GLY A 412 18.57 14.02 25.96
N ARG A 413 18.27 12.89 26.64
CA ARG A 413 17.82 12.84 28.04
C ARG A 413 17.61 11.39 28.50
N ILE A 414 18.39 11.00 29.51
CA ILE A 414 18.26 9.77 30.28
C ILE A 414 17.24 10.00 31.39
N VAL A 415 16.21 9.14 31.53
CA VAL A 415 15.55 8.76 32.82
C VAL A 415 14.90 7.35 32.64
N PRO A 416 14.89 6.44 33.64
CA PRO A 416 15.00 4.99 33.43
C PRO A 416 13.68 4.18 33.45
N ALA A 417 13.84 2.90 33.11
CA ALA A 417 12.83 1.86 32.90
C ALA A 417 11.91 1.55 34.10
N GLY A 418 10.63 1.30 33.78
CA GLY A 418 9.64 0.64 34.63
C GLY A 418 8.75 -0.29 33.80
N HIS A 419 8.64 -1.55 34.22
CA HIS A 419 7.92 -2.63 33.54
C HIS A 419 6.39 -2.46 33.60
N ALA A 420 5.68 -2.72 32.49
CA ALA A 420 4.32 -3.29 32.51
C ALA A 420 3.94 -3.91 31.14
N HIS A 421 3.33 -5.09 31.20
CA HIS A 421 2.81 -5.90 30.09
C HIS A 421 1.62 -5.26 29.33
N GLY A 422 1.47 -5.66 28.06
CA GLY A 422 0.15 -6.00 27.49
C GLY A 422 -0.37 -5.14 26.33
N ALA A 423 -0.77 -5.84 25.26
CA ALA A 423 -1.57 -5.41 24.12
C ALA A 423 -0.89 -4.53 23.04
N ALA A 424 -0.51 -5.19 21.95
CA ALA A 424 -0.15 -4.57 20.69
C ALA A 424 -1.39 -3.91 20.05
N ALA A 425 -1.33 -2.59 19.89
CA ALA A 425 -2.24 -1.85 19.03
C ALA A 425 -1.59 -1.69 17.64
N GLN A 426 -2.24 -2.27 16.63
CA GLN A 426 -1.96 -2.07 15.21
C GLN A 426 -1.98 -0.57 14.88
N ARG A 427 -0.96 -0.07 14.17
CA ARG A 427 -1.00 1.23 13.49
C ARG A 427 -0.46 1.10 12.09
N ALA A 428 -1.35 1.32 11.13
CA ALA A 428 -1.13 1.41 9.70
C ALA A 428 -0.77 2.86 9.32
N THR A 429 0.15 3.06 8.38
CA THR A 429 0.39 4.34 7.66
C THR A 429 0.98 4.00 6.29
N THR A 430 0.18 3.90 5.22
CA THR A 430 -0.27 4.96 4.27
C THR A 430 0.81 5.61 3.41
N ALA A 431 1.00 5.01 2.22
CA ALA A 431 1.65 5.58 1.03
C ALA A 431 0.90 6.82 0.47
N ALA A 432 1.63 7.67 -0.25
CA ALA A 432 1.05 8.78 -1.02
C ALA A 432 0.05 8.28 -2.07
N SER A 433 -1.23 8.45 -1.78
CA SER A 433 -2.33 8.31 -2.70
C SER A 433 -2.45 9.58 -3.57
N ASN A 434 -2.92 9.45 -4.82
CA ASN A 434 -3.31 10.59 -5.66
C ASN A 434 -4.59 11.29 -5.17
N GLY A 435 -5.13 10.90 -4.02
CA GLY A 435 -6.28 11.55 -3.40
C GLY A 435 -5.87 12.71 -2.50
N PRO A 436 -6.85 13.42 -1.91
CA PRO A 436 -6.57 14.61 -1.14
C PRO A 436 -5.75 14.29 0.11
N HIS A 437 -4.82 15.17 0.45
CA HIS A 437 -4.04 15.06 1.69
C HIS A 437 -4.73 15.86 2.79
N LEU A 438 -5.27 15.15 3.78
CA LEU A 438 -6.15 15.69 4.82
C LEU A 438 -5.49 15.56 6.20
N VAL A 439 -5.94 16.38 7.16
CA VAL A 439 -5.70 16.20 8.59
C VAL A 439 -7.04 15.96 9.27
N MET A 440 -7.11 14.98 10.15
CA MET A 440 -8.26 14.72 11.02
C MET A 440 -7.79 14.44 12.46
N CYS A 441 -8.61 14.77 13.45
CA CYS A 441 -8.35 14.46 14.86
C CYS A 441 -9.46 13.53 15.38
N PRO A 442 -9.15 12.35 15.95
CA PRO A 442 -10.15 11.47 16.54
C PRO A 442 -10.92 12.15 17.68
N PRO A 443 -12.22 11.87 17.86
CA PRO A 443 -13.07 12.54 18.85
C PRO A 443 -12.96 11.88 20.25
N GLU A 444 -11.76 11.44 20.65
CA GLU A 444 -11.57 10.70 21.92
C GLU A 444 -11.92 11.52 23.16
N HIS A 445 -11.76 12.84 23.06
CA HIS A 445 -12.06 13.80 24.12
C HIS A 445 -13.12 14.82 23.70
N TYR A 446 -13.86 14.54 22.63
CA TYR A 446 -14.89 15.45 22.13
C TYR A 446 -16.09 15.49 23.09
N GLU A 447 -16.47 16.71 23.47
CA GLU A 447 -17.65 17.01 24.26
C GLU A 447 -18.11 18.44 23.98
N VAL A 448 -19.38 18.73 24.24
CA VAL A 448 -19.88 20.11 24.30
C VAL A 448 -19.98 20.51 25.76
N SER A 449 -18.88 20.99 26.34
CA SER A 449 -18.79 21.38 27.76
C SER A 449 -18.90 22.88 28.01
N TYR A 450 -18.91 23.70 26.96
CA TYR A 450 -19.09 25.15 27.02
C TYR A 450 -19.89 25.66 25.81
N LYS A 451 -20.25 26.95 25.83
CA LYS A 451 -21.06 27.57 24.78
C LYS A 451 -20.37 28.81 24.22
N ILE A 452 -19.89 28.71 22.98
CA ILE A 452 -19.27 29.82 22.24
C ILE A 452 -19.99 30.15 20.92
N ASN A 453 -21.04 29.40 20.57
CA ASN A 453 -21.92 29.65 19.43
C ASN A 453 -23.36 29.17 19.73
N PRO A 454 -24.35 29.51 18.89
CA PRO A 454 -25.75 29.17 19.13
C PRO A 454 -26.09 27.67 19.13
N TRP A 455 -25.27 26.83 18.50
CA TRP A 455 -25.50 25.38 18.38
C TRP A 455 -25.17 24.65 19.67
N MET A 456 -24.17 25.13 20.40
CA MET A 456 -23.69 24.51 21.63
C MET A 456 -24.68 24.65 22.78
N ASP A 457 -25.06 23.50 23.33
CA ASP A 457 -25.87 23.38 24.54
C ASP A 457 -25.23 22.33 25.48
N PRO A 458 -24.39 22.79 26.43
CA PRO A 458 -23.74 21.88 27.38
C PRO A 458 -24.72 21.12 28.28
N ALA A 459 -25.87 21.71 28.58
CA ALA A 459 -26.88 21.04 29.40
C ALA A 459 -27.53 19.89 28.61
N ALA A 460 -27.87 20.11 27.34
CA ALA A 460 -28.39 19.05 26.48
C ALA A 460 -27.35 17.95 26.20
N TRP A 461 -26.07 18.32 26.07
CA TRP A 461 -24.99 17.34 25.91
C TRP A 461 -24.86 16.44 27.14
N ALA A 462 -24.85 17.04 28.35
CA ALA A 462 -24.68 16.31 29.60
C ALA A 462 -25.74 15.22 29.83
N VAL A 463 -26.98 15.42 29.35
CA VAL A 463 -28.07 14.45 29.48
C VAL A 463 -27.79 13.14 28.72
N SER A 464 -27.09 13.22 27.59
CA SER A 464 -26.85 12.10 26.69
C SER A 464 -25.37 11.94 26.35
N ALA A 465 -24.46 12.32 27.25
CA ALA A 465 -23.04 12.48 26.96
C ALA A 465 -22.39 11.20 26.45
N GLU A 466 -22.69 10.06 27.06
CA GLU A 466 -22.15 8.75 26.63
C GLU A 466 -22.62 8.39 25.22
N THR A 467 -23.91 8.54 24.93
CA THR A 467 -24.49 8.27 23.61
C THR A 467 -23.93 9.23 22.56
N LEU A 468 -23.86 10.53 22.86
CA LEU A 468 -23.36 11.53 21.91
C LEU A 468 -21.87 11.36 21.61
N ALA A 469 -21.06 10.99 22.61
CA ALA A 469 -19.65 10.65 22.43
C ALA A 469 -19.46 9.33 21.67
N HIS A 470 -20.35 8.36 21.86
CA HIS A 470 -20.39 7.14 21.04
C HIS A 470 -20.72 7.48 19.58
N ASP A 471 -21.80 8.21 19.34
CA ASP A 471 -22.25 8.63 18.01
C ASP A 471 -21.19 9.50 17.31
N ALA A 472 -20.47 10.35 18.05
CA ALA A 472 -19.36 11.14 17.52
C ALA A 472 -18.22 10.23 17.02
N ARG A 473 -17.85 9.19 17.77
CA ARG A 473 -16.84 8.20 17.35
C ARG A 473 -17.28 7.43 16.11
N VAL A 474 -18.54 6.99 16.07
CA VAL A 474 -19.11 6.28 14.91
C VAL A 474 -19.15 7.19 13.67
N GLY A 475 -19.66 8.41 13.82
CA GLY A 475 -19.74 9.40 12.75
C GLY A 475 -18.37 9.78 12.20
N TRP A 476 -17.40 10.01 13.09
CA TRP A 476 -16.02 10.32 12.70
C TRP A 476 -15.34 9.14 11.99
N GLN A 477 -15.50 7.91 12.50
CA GLN A 477 -14.92 6.73 11.85
C GLN A 477 -15.51 6.55 10.45
N LYS A 478 -16.82 6.73 10.29
CA LYS A 478 -17.47 6.66 8.98
C LYS A 478 -17.00 7.77 8.04
N LEU A 479 -16.72 8.98 8.56
CA LEU A 479 -16.14 10.07 7.79
C LEU A 479 -14.72 9.72 7.30
N TYR A 480 -13.89 9.22 8.22
CA TYR A 480 -12.53 8.74 7.93
C TYR A 480 -12.55 7.64 6.86
N ASP A 481 -13.39 6.62 7.03
CA ASP A 481 -13.53 5.51 6.08
C ASP A 481 -14.02 5.99 4.71
N THR A 482 -14.96 6.95 4.69
CA THR A 482 -15.44 7.57 3.44
C THR A 482 -14.31 8.27 2.71
N TYR A 483 -13.50 9.08 3.39
CA TYR A 483 -12.35 9.74 2.76
C TYR A 483 -11.29 8.74 2.30
N ARG A 484 -11.02 7.69 3.07
CA ARG A 484 -10.08 6.63 2.67
C ARG A 484 -10.56 5.88 1.44
N ALA A 485 -11.86 5.59 1.35
CA ALA A 485 -12.48 5.00 0.16
C ALA A 485 -12.40 5.92 -1.05
N LEU A 486 -12.49 7.24 -0.84
CA LEU A 486 -12.26 8.28 -1.86
C LEU A 486 -10.76 8.55 -2.12
N GLY A 487 -9.87 7.72 -1.58
CA GLY A 487 -8.43 7.75 -1.84
C GLY A 487 -7.64 8.79 -1.04
N ALA A 488 -8.21 9.41 0.00
CA ALA A 488 -7.52 10.40 0.80
C ALA A 488 -6.32 9.82 1.58
N ASN A 489 -5.23 10.59 1.62
CA ASN A 489 -4.17 10.40 2.59
C ASN A 489 -4.50 11.25 3.83
N ILE A 490 -4.51 10.67 5.02
CA ILE A 490 -5.03 11.35 6.23
C ILE A 490 -3.96 11.34 7.32
N GLU A 491 -3.46 12.52 7.66
CA GLU A 491 -2.65 12.76 8.85
C GLU A 491 -3.55 12.79 10.08
N ILE A 492 -3.18 12.04 11.11
CA ILE A 492 -3.91 12.04 12.37
C ILE A 492 -3.28 13.04 13.34
N MET A 493 -4.01 14.12 13.62
CA MET A 493 -3.71 14.99 14.75
C MET A 493 -4.14 14.28 16.05
N PRO A 494 -3.24 14.04 17.01
CA PRO A 494 -3.60 13.35 18.24
C PRO A 494 -4.62 14.15 19.06
N ALA A 495 -5.66 13.50 19.54
CA ALA A 495 -6.56 14.11 20.52
C ALA A 495 -5.79 14.48 21.80
N GLN A 496 -6.21 15.54 22.48
CA GLN A 496 -5.60 15.95 23.75
C GLN A 496 -6.68 16.15 24.84
N PRO A 497 -6.52 15.53 26.02
CA PRO A 497 -7.41 15.78 27.15
C PRO A 497 -7.51 17.27 27.48
N GLY A 498 -8.73 17.73 27.77
CA GLY A 498 -9.02 19.13 28.08
C GLY A 498 -9.12 20.06 26.87
N LEU A 499 -8.99 19.54 25.64
CA LEU A 499 -9.17 20.29 24.40
C LEU A 499 -10.24 19.62 23.53
N PRO A 500 -11.54 19.75 23.87
CA PRO A 500 -12.61 18.98 23.24
C PRO A 500 -12.84 19.34 21.76
N ASP A 501 -12.54 20.58 21.37
CA ASP A 501 -12.77 21.10 20.02
C ASP A 501 -11.60 20.83 19.05
N LEU A 502 -10.52 20.14 19.48
CA LEU A 502 -9.43 19.73 18.57
C LEU A 502 -9.89 18.84 17.41
N VAL A 503 -11.04 18.17 17.56
CA VAL A 503 -11.66 17.39 16.49
C VAL A 503 -11.91 18.25 15.23
N PHE A 504 -12.09 19.58 15.39
CA PHE A 504 -12.33 20.53 14.30
C PHE A 504 -11.02 21.03 13.69
N THR A 505 -10.30 20.13 13.04
CA THR A 505 -8.95 20.37 12.49
C THR A 505 -8.87 21.50 11.46
N ALA A 506 -9.96 21.79 10.73
CA ALA A 506 -10.00 22.93 9.82
C ALA A 506 -9.75 24.26 10.54
N ASN A 507 -10.10 24.35 11.82
CA ASN A 507 -9.94 25.57 12.61
C ASN A 507 -8.51 25.79 13.08
N CYS A 508 -7.59 24.81 12.91
CA CYS A 508 -6.25 24.89 13.47
C CYS A 508 -5.27 25.69 12.60
N ALA A 509 -5.46 25.73 11.29
CA ALA A 509 -4.61 26.49 10.37
C ALA A 509 -5.25 26.70 8.99
N VAL A 510 -4.67 27.59 8.19
CA VAL A 510 -4.84 27.62 6.73
C VAL A 510 -3.59 27.02 6.10
N VAL A 511 -3.75 26.22 5.03
CA VAL A 511 -2.62 25.67 4.28
C VAL A 511 -2.81 25.88 2.78
N LEU A 512 -1.81 26.49 2.14
CA LEU A 512 -1.72 26.69 0.69
C LEU A 512 -0.24 26.74 0.27
N ASP A 513 0.11 26.08 -0.83
CA ASP A 513 1.49 25.93 -1.30
C ASP A 513 2.45 25.43 -0.20
N ARG A 514 1.97 24.48 0.61
CA ARG A 514 2.71 23.93 1.76
C ARG A 514 3.14 24.97 2.80
N LYS A 515 2.59 26.19 2.76
CA LYS A 515 2.74 27.20 3.81
C LYS A 515 1.56 27.12 4.75
N VAL A 516 1.84 27.08 6.05
CA VAL A 516 0.85 27.03 7.12
C VAL A 516 0.70 28.41 7.74
N LEU A 517 -0.52 28.91 7.89
CA LEU A 517 -0.85 30.02 8.78
C LEU A 517 -1.59 29.46 9.98
N LEU A 518 -0.95 29.47 11.15
CA LEU A 518 -1.56 28.97 12.40
C LEU A 518 -2.76 29.83 12.79
N ALA A 519 -3.81 29.17 13.29
CA ALA A 519 -4.97 29.84 13.82
C ALA A 519 -4.65 30.59 15.12
N ARG A 520 -5.43 31.64 15.36
CA ARG A 520 -5.45 32.37 16.63
C ARG A 520 -6.88 32.56 17.08
N TYR A 521 -7.24 31.93 18.20
CA TYR A 521 -8.61 31.82 18.65
C TYR A 521 -9.04 33.04 19.46
N LYS A 522 -10.21 33.58 19.11
CA LYS A 522 -10.80 34.72 19.83
C LYS A 522 -11.35 34.31 21.20
N CYS A 523 -11.92 33.11 21.30
CA CYS A 523 -12.51 32.62 22.53
C CYS A 523 -11.50 31.90 23.40
N ALA A 524 -11.49 32.22 24.69
CA ALA A 524 -10.50 31.75 25.65
C ALA A 524 -10.52 30.22 25.80
N GLU A 525 -11.70 29.62 25.67
CA GLU A 525 -11.94 28.18 25.76
C GLU A 525 -11.13 27.37 24.73
N ARG A 526 -10.81 27.98 23.58
CA ARG A 526 -10.07 27.34 22.48
C ARG A 526 -8.60 27.73 22.40
N GLN A 527 -8.14 28.74 23.14
CA GLN A 527 -6.75 29.20 23.07
C GLN A 527 -5.73 28.12 23.48
N GLY A 528 -6.14 27.15 24.29
CA GLY A 528 -5.31 25.99 24.62
C GLY A 528 -4.92 25.13 23.41
N GLU A 529 -5.71 25.18 22.32
CA GLU A 529 -5.45 24.46 21.07
C GLU A 529 -4.28 25.03 20.28
N GLU A 530 -3.96 26.34 20.41
CA GLU A 530 -2.93 27.00 19.60
C GLU A 530 -1.55 26.34 19.78
N ALA A 531 -1.21 26.01 21.02
CA ALA A 531 0.05 25.34 21.35
C ALA A 531 0.08 23.90 20.82
N HIS A 532 -1.07 23.22 20.79
CA HIS A 532 -1.18 21.88 20.23
C HIS A 532 -1.05 21.89 18.71
N GLY A 533 -1.83 22.74 18.04
CA GLY A 533 -1.78 22.95 16.59
C GLY A 533 -0.37 23.30 16.12
N ARG A 534 0.30 24.24 16.81
CA ARG A 534 1.71 24.58 16.52
C ARG A 534 2.61 23.36 16.53
N ARG A 535 2.59 22.56 17.62
CA ARG A 535 3.44 21.37 17.73
C ARG A 535 3.16 20.37 16.62
N PHE A 536 1.89 20.19 16.25
CA PHE A 536 1.49 19.32 15.17
C PHE A 536 2.06 19.79 13.82
N PHE A 537 1.88 21.07 13.46
CA PHE A 537 2.41 21.60 12.19
C PHE A 537 3.93 21.72 12.19
N GLU A 538 4.59 21.95 13.33
CA GLU A 538 6.05 21.82 13.45
C GLU A 538 6.51 20.40 13.14
N GLY A 539 5.76 19.38 13.60
CA GLY A 539 5.97 17.99 13.22
C GLY A 539 5.83 17.76 11.72
N LEU A 540 4.75 18.28 11.10
CA LEU A 540 4.56 18.21 9.65
C LEU A 540 5.65 18.97 8.86
N LYS A 541 6.19 20.06 9.43
CA LYS A 541 7.32 20.78 8.84
C LYS A 541 8.60 19.96 8.90
N GLN A 542 8.84 19.29 10.02
CA GLN A 542 10.00 18.41 10.21
C GLN A 542 9.95 17.18 9.29
N SER A 543 8.75 16.63 9.02
CA SER A 543 8.57 15.52 8.08
C SER A 543 8.56 15.95 6.61
N GLY A 544 8.61 17.25 6.32
CA GLY A 544 8.59 17.80 4.97
C GLY A 544 7.23 17.64 4.29
N VAL A 545 6.14 17.60 5.05
CA VAL A 545 4.77 17.71 4.52
C VAL A 545 4.41 19.17 4.26
N VAL A 546 4.84 20.08 5.14
CA VAL A 546 4.74 21.54 4.97
C VAL A 546 6.13 22.19 5.01
N ASP A 547 6.29 23.37 4.41
CA ASP A 547 7.59 24.04 4.27
C ASP A 547 7.75 25.23 5.22
N GLU A 548 6.68 25.99 5.42
CA GLU A 548 6.70 27.22 6.20
C GLU A 548 5.56 27.25 7.22
N ILE A 549 5.81 27.89 8.36
CA ILE A 549 4.80 28.14 9.39
C ILE A 549 4.83 29.64 9.68
N HIS A 550 3.66 30.26 9.59
CA HIS A 550 3.43 31.69 9.75
C HIS A 550 2.43 31.92 10.88
N GLU A 551 2.53 33.10 11.47
CA GLU A 551 1.68 33.53 12.57
C GLU A 551 1.01 34.87 12.24
N LEU A 552 -0.16 35.07 12.85
CA LEU A 552 -0.87 36.33 12.77
C LEU A 552 -0.25 37.39 13.68
N PRO A 553 -0.35 38.68 13.30
CA PRO A 553 0.02 39.77 14.19
C PRO A 553 -0.69 39.72 15.54
N ALA A 554 -0.06 40.31 16.56
CA ALA A 554 -0.69 40.50 17.86
C ALA A 554 -2.06 41.21 17.73
N GLY A 555 -3.10 40.65 18.35
CA GLY A 555 -4.44 41.24 18.36
C GLY A 555 -5.31 40.93 17.13
N VAL A 556 -4.81 40.15 16.16
CA VAL A 556 -5.58 39.70 14.98
C VAL A 556 -5.99 38.25 15.18
N PHE A 557 -7.29 37.99 15.17
CA PHE A 557 -7.85 36.64 15.35
C PHE A 557 -8.28 36.04 14.01
N PHE A 558 -8.02 34.75 13.81
CA PHE A 558 -8.44 34.04 12.61
C PHE A 558 -8.45 32.53 12.88
N GLU A 559 -9.59 31.87 12.70
CA GLU A 559 -9.79 30.46 13.06
C GLU A 559 -9.60 29.53 11.85
N GLY A 560 -8.44 29.64 11.22
CA GLY A 560 -7.95 28.68 10.23
C GLY A 560 -8.78 28.57 8.95
N ALA A 561 -8.77 27.38 8.34
CA ALA A 561 -9.52 27.05 7.13
C ALA A 561 -11.04 27.07 7.32
N GLY A 562 -11.55 27.00 8.55
CA GLY A 562 -12.97 27.23 8.84
C GLY A 562 -13.43 28.61 8.34
N ASP A 563 -12.56 29.61 8.43
CA ASP A 563 -12.78 30.95 7.90
C ASP A 563 -12.02 31.22 6.59
N CYS A 564 -11.48 30.21 5.91
CA CYS A 564 -10.69 30.39 4.69
C CYS A 564 -10.85 29.26 3.66
N TYR A 565 -11.28 29.60 2.45
CA TYR A 565 -11.38 28.68 1.32
C TYR A 565 -10.44 29.06 0.19
N TRP A 566 -9.71 28.07 -0.32
CA TRP A 566 -9.01 28.17 -1.60
C TRP A 566 -9.98 27.93 -2.76
N ASP A 567 -10.04 28.89 -3.70
CA ASP A 567 -10.77 28.76 -4.96
C ASP A 567 -9.79 28.56 -6.11
N PRO A 568 -9.55 27.30 -6.54
CA PRO A 568 -8.59 27.02 -7.60
C PRO A 568 -9.03 27.54 -8.98
N HIS A 569 -10.33 27.72 -9.22
CA HIS A 569 -10.85 28.23 -10.50
C HIS A 569 -10.58 29.71 -10.66
N ARG A 570 -10.71 30.46 -9.57
CA ARG A 570 -10.49 31.91 -9.55
C ARG A 570 -9.10 32.29 -9.06
N ARG A 571 -8.33 31.30 -8.60
CA ARG A 571 -6.97 31.43 -8.06
C ARG A 571 -6.90 32.46 -6.94
N MET A 572 -7.83 32.37 -6.01
CA MET A 572 -7.99 33.33 -4.92
C MET A 572 -8.45 32.66 -3.62
N LEU A 573 -8.28 33.37 -2.51
CA LEU A 573 -8.81 32.96 -1.21
C LEU A 573 -10.11 33.69 -0.89
N TRP A 574 -11.08 32.98 -0.34
CA TRP A 574 -12.26 33.54 0.30
C TRP A 574 -12.06 33.50 1.81
N THR A 575 -12.32 34.59 2.52
CA THR A 575 -12.18 34.64 3.99
C THR A 575 -13.45 35.12 4.68
N GLY A 576 -13.84 34.49 5.78
CA GLY A 576 -14.91 34.95 6.67
C GLY A 576 -14.41 35.94 7.72
N TRP A 577 -15.24 36.90 8.12
CA TRP A 577 -14.96 37.76 9.27
C TRP A 577 -16.24 38.22 9.98
N GLY A 578 -16.12 38.57 11.26
CA GLY A 578 -17.22 39.07 12.09
C GLY A 578 -17.25 38.44 13.48
N GLN A 579 -17.86 37.25 13.62
CA GLN A 579 -18.06 36.64 14.94
C GLN A 579 -16.73 36.15 15.55
N ARG A 580 -15.96 35.37 14.79
CA ARG A 580 -14.74 34.67 15.26
C ARG A 580 -13.43 35.24 14.70
N SER A 581 -13.45 35.69 13.45
CA SER A 581 -12.27 36.16 12.73
C SER A 581 -12.29 37.68 12.45
N SER A 582 -11.10 38.28 12.48
CA SER A 582 -10.80 39.69 12.22
C SER A 582 -10.68 39.97 10.73
N LEU A 583 -11.22 41.10 10.25
CA LEU A 583 -11.03 41.54 8.85
C LEU A 583 -9.55 41.81 8.53
N GLU A 584 -8.79 42.24 9.54
CA GLU A 584 -7.37 42.56 9.48
C GLU A 584 -6.49 41.35 9.11
N ALA A 585 -6.99 40.12 9.31
CA ALA A 585 -6.29 38.91 8.91
C ALA A 585 -6.07 38.83 7.39
N ARG A 586 -6.94 39.46 6.59
CA ARG A 586 -6.84 39.52 5.12
C ARG A 586 -5.45 39.97 4.65
N THR A 587 -4.92 41.05 5.25
CA THR A 587 -3.63 41.61 4.84
C THR A 587 -2.48 40.62 5.10
N ALA A 588 -2.55 39.88 6.20
CA ALA A 588 -1.55 38.84 6.49
C ALA A 588 -1.66 37.67 5.51
N ILE A 589 -2.89 37.22 5.20
CA ILE A 589 -3.17 36.13 4.27
C ILE A 589 -2.67 36.47 2.85
N GLU A 590 -3.03 37.65 2.32
CA GLU A 590 -2.57 38.11 0.99
C GLU A 590 -1.03 38.20 0.94
N ARG A 591 -0.39 38.67 2.01
CA ARG A 591 1.07 38.76 2.09
C ARG A 591 1.76 37.40 2.14
N ILE A 592 1.22 36.45 2.91
CA ILE A 592 1.83 35.12 3.11
C ILE A 592 1.71 34.28 1.84
N TYR A 593 0.52 34.28 1.23
CA TYR A 593 0.21 33.38 0.12
C TYR A 593 0.38 34.03 -1.26
N GLY A 594 0.40 35.37 -1.35
CA GLY A 594 0.62 36.07 -2.62
C GLY A 594 -0.53 35.90 -3.62
N VAL A 595 -1.74 35.57 -3.15
CA VAL A 595 -2.95 35.41 -3.96
C VAL A 595 -4.01 36.45 -3.59
N PRO A 596 -4.87 36.88 -4.54
CA PRO A 596 -5.99 37.75 -4.24
C PRO A 596 -6.87 37.15 -3.14
N THR A 597 -7.38 37.98 -2.23
CA THR A 597 -8.28 37.53 -1.15
C THR A 597 -9.55 38.38 -1.11
N ALA A 598 -10.71 37.72 -1.08
CA ALA A 598 -12.01 38.37 -0.89
C ALA A 598 -12.59 38.02 0.48
N SER A 599 -12.92 39.05 1.26
CA SER A 599 -13.43 38.88 2.63
C SER A 599 -14.95 39.09 2.68
N LEU A 600 -15.67 38.10 3.23
CA LEU A 600 -17.12 38.07 3.37
C LEU A 600 -17.50 38.26 4.83
N LYS A 601 -18.36 39.25 5.11
CA LYS A 601 -18.85 39.52 6.47
C LYS A 601 -20.01 38.60 6.79
N LEU A 602 -19.85 37.81 7.86
CA LEU A 602 -20.90 36.95 8.40
C LEU A 602 -21.81 37.78 9.33
N VAL A 603 -23.13 37.68 9.13
CA VAL A 603 -24.13 38.50 9.85
C VAL A 603 -25.13 37.69 10.67
N ASP A 604 -25.26 36.40 10.40
CA ASP A 604 -26.12 35.49 11.15
C ASP A 604 -25.25 34.68 12.13
N PRO A 605 -25.49 34.78 13.45
CA PRO A 605 -24.69 34.08 14.46
C PRO A 605 -24.74 32.55 14.37
N ARG A 606 -25.70 31.96 13.66
CA ARG A 606 -25.71 30.51 13.35
C ARG A 606 -24.50 30.12 12.50
N PHE A 607 -24.05 31.00 11.62
CA PHE A 607 -22.94 30.76 10.72
C PHE A 607 -21.72 31.55 11.18
N TYR A 608 -21.06 31.02 12.21
CA TYR A 608 -20.01 31.73 12.94
C TYR A 608 -18.62 31.64 12.29
N HIS A 609 -18.44 30.67 11.37
CA HIS A 609 -17.30 30.52 10.46
C HIS A 609 -17.78 30.47 9.01
N LEU A 610 -16.92 30.85 8.06
CA LEU A 610 -17.25 30.87 6.62
C LEU A 610 -17.76 29.50 6.12
N ASP A 611 -17.09 28.42 6.49
CA ASP A 611 -17.39 27.05 6.10
C ASP A 611 -18.78 26.54 6.52
N THR A 612 -19.40 27.16 7.51
CA THR A 612 -20.78 26.82 7.90
C THR A 612 -21.83 27.36 6.91
N ALA A 613 -21.44 28.30 6.05
CA ALA A 613 -22.33 28.98 5.12
C ALA A 613 -21.77 29.10 3.69
N PHE A 614 -20.59 28.56 3.39
CA PHE A 614 -19.91 28.71 2.11
C PHE A 614 -19.03 27.49 1.82
N CYS A 615 -19.12 26.93 0.61
CA CYS A 615 -18.22 25.86 0.18
C CYS A 615 -17.93 25.96 -1.32
N VAL A 616 -16.64 25.92 -1.66
CA VAL A 616 -16.17 25.92 -3.05
C VAL A 616 -16.15 24.49 -3.58
N LEU A 617 -16.81 24.27 -4.72
CA LEU A 617 -16.89 22.97 -5.37
C LEU A 617 -15.88 22.83 -6.50
N SER A 618 -15.52 21.60 -6.84
CA SER A 618 -14.47 21.29 -7.83
C SER A 618 -14.80 21.71 -9.27
N GLY A 619 -16.06 21.93 -9.61
CA GLY A 619 -16.52 22.49 -10.89
C GLY A 619 -16.48 24.02 -10.96
N GLY A 620 -16.12 24.69 -9.85
CA GLY A 620 -16.04 26.13 -9.73
C GLY A 620 -17.37 26.79 -9.33
N GLU A 621 -18.40 25.99 -9.03
CA GLU A 621 -19.58 26.42 -8.29
C GLU A 621 -19.27 26.66 -6.81
N VAL A 622 -20.16 27.40 -6.16
CA VAL A 622 -20.08 27.69 -4.73
C VAL A 622 -21.45 27.47 -4.11
N LEU A 623 -21.51 26.61 -3.09
CA LEU A 623 -22.65 26.54 -2.18
C LEU A 623 -22.58 27.73 -1.24
N TYR A 624 -23.68 28.44 -1.03
CA TYR A 624 -23.72 29.52 -0.03
C TYR A 624 -25.09 29.67 0.61
N VAL A 625 -25.13 30.04 1.89
CA VAL A 625 -26.37 30.39 2.61
C VAL A 625 -26.62 31.89 2.47
N PRO A 626 -27.63 32.35 1.69
CA PRO A 626 -27.78 33.78 1.39
C PRO A 626 -27.95 34.67 2.63
N GLY A 627 -28.67 34.19 3.65
CA GLY A 627 -28.92 34.92 4.90
C GLY A 627 -27.68 35.08 5.79
N ALA A 628 -26.61 34.33 5.55
CA ALA A 628 -25.41 34.38 6.36
C ALA A 628 -24.52 35.60 6.08
N PHE A 629 -24.71 36.27 4.93
CA PHE A 629 -23.82 37.33 4.44
C PHE A 629 -24.50 38.69 4.31
N THR A 630 -23.72 39.76 4.46
CA THR A 630 -24.13 41.13 4.07
C THR A 630 -24.54 41.22 2.60
N GLU A 631 -25.33 42.23 2.24
CA GLU A 631 -25.69 42.48 0.84
C GLU A 631 -24.45 42.75 -0.03
N GLU A 632 -23.47 43.50 0.48
CA GLU A 632 -22.21 43.76 -0.20
C GLU A 632 -21.44 42.46 -0.47
N GLY A 633 -21.41 41.56 0.52
CA GLY A 633 -20.81 40.23 0.37
C GLY A 633 -21.52 39.39 -0.71
N ARG A 634 -22.86 39.43 -0.77
CA ARG A 634 -23.64 38.76 -1.82
C ARG A 634 -23.37 39.35 -3.20
N GLN A 635 -23.25 40.67 -3.30
CA GLN A 635 -22.91 41.34 -4.56
C GLN A 635 -21.50 40.98 -5.01
N LEU A 636 -20.53 40.93 -4.09
CA LEU A 636 -19.16 40.50 -4.37
C LEU A 636 -19.11 39.06 -4.87
N MET A 637 -19.84 38.15 -4.22
CA MET A 637 -19.98 36.76 -4.68
C MET A 637 -20.59 36.72 -6.09
N ARG A 638 -21.69 37.43 -6.35
CA ARG A 638 -22.30 37.48 -7.70
C ARG A 638 -21.32 38.00 -8.77
N ALA A 639 -20.54 39.02 -8.44
CA ALA A 639 -19.58 39.63 -9.35
C ALA A 639 -18.40 38.70 -9.68
N LEU A 640 -17.86 37.99 -8.68
CA LEU A 640 -16.68 37.13 -8.87
C LEU A 640 -17.03 35.70 -9.29
N ILE A 641 -18.18 35.17 -8.84
CA ILE A 641 -18.58 33.77 -9.08
C ILE A 641 -19.47 33.64 -10.30
N GLY A 642 -20.36 34.61 -10.51
CA GLY A 642 -21.43 34.56 -11.51
C GLY A 642 -22.68 33.86 -10.96
N PRO A 643 -23.89 34.34 -11.31
CA PRO A 643 -25.14 33.84 -10.75
C PRO A 643 -25.39 32.35 -11.06
N GLU A 644 -24.98 31.86 -12.23
CA GLU A 644 -25.18 30.46 -12.67
C GLU A 644 -24.37 29.42 -11.88
N ARG A 645 -23.31 29.88 -11.20
CA ARG A 645 -22.39 29.06 -10.40
C ARG A 645 -22.59 29.24 -8.89
N LEU A 646 -23.47 30.15 -8.47
CA LEU A 646 -23.90 30.27 -7.09
C LEU A 646 -25.08 29.34 -6.85
N ILE A 647 -24.93 28.44 -5.89
CA ILE A 647 -25.97 27.51 -5.48
C ILE A 647 -26.42 27.92 -4.08
N ALA A 648 -27.62 28.48 -3.99
CA ALA A 648 -28.20 28.87 -2.72
C ALA A 648 -28.55 27.61 -1.91
N VAL A 649 -28.08 27.56 -0.67
CA VAL A 649 -28.49 26.58 0.32
C VAL A 649 -29.68 27.15 1.07
N GLU A 650 -30.84 26.52 0.90
CA GLU A 650 -32.09 26.92 1.53
C GLU A 650 -32.03 26.69 3.06
N ASP A 651 -32.87 27.41 3.81
CA ASP A 651 -32.82 27.43 5.27
C ASP A 651 -32.87 26.03 5.91
N ALA A 652 -33.69 25.12 5.38
CA ALA A 652 -33.79 23.74 5.89
C ALA A 652 -32.47 22.96 5.77
N ASP A 653 -31.72 23.16 4.68
CA ASP A 653 -30.40 22.55 4.50
C ASP A 653 -29.33 23.28 5.30
N ALA A 654 -29.46 24.60 5.44
CA ALA A 654 -28.58 25.44 6.24
C ALA A 654 -28.65 25.07 7.74
N GLU A 655 -29.84 24.72 8.24
CA GLU A 655 -30.07 24.23 9.62
C GLU A 655 -29.37 22.90 9.91
N THR A 656 -28.99 22.16 8.87
CA THR A 656 -28.23 20.90 9.00
C THR A 656 -26.78 21.02 8.55
N LEU A 657 -26.30 22.26 8.38
CA LEU A 657 -24.93 22.61 7.98
C LEU A 657 -24.53 21.97 6.64
N ALA A 658 -25.44 21.92 5.65
CA ALA A 658 -25.14 21.34 4.35
C ALA A 658 -23.98 22.05 3.61
N ALA A 659 -23.82 23.37 3.82
CA ALA A 659 -22.68 24.10 3.26
C ALA A 659 -21.34 23.67 3.86
N ASN A 660 -21.32 23.06 5.05
CA ASN A 660 -20.11 22.55 5.71
C ASN A 660 -19.72 21.16 5.17
N SER A 661 -19.44 21.10 3.87
CA SER A 661 -19.16 19.89 3.11
C SER A 661 -17.76 19.93 2.49
N VAL A 662 -17.21 18.74 2.21
CA VAL A 662 -15.87 18.60 1.59
C VAL A 662 -16.01 18.04 0.19
N ALA A 663 -15.41 18.72 -0.78
CA ALA A 663 -15.29 18.25 -2.15
C ALA A 663 -13.98 17.48 -2.37
N VAL A 664 -14.08 16.20 -2.70
CA VAL A 664 -13.00 15.33 -3.14
C VAL A 664 -13.20 15.02 -4.62
N GLY A 665 -12.62 15.85 -5.50
CA GLY A 665 -12.98 15.77 -6.92
C GLY A 665 -14.48 16.02 -7.11
N ARG A 666 -15.19 15.12 -7.79
CA ARG A 666 -16.65 15.22 -7.99
C ARG A 666 -17.47 14.56 -6.88
N ASP A 667 -16.82 13.99 -5.87
CA ASP A 667 -17.46 13.43 -4.69
C ASP A 667 -17.63 14.52 -3.62
N LEU A 668 -18.85 14.72 -3.14
CA LEU A 668 -19.18 15.67 -2.09
C LEU A 668 -19.60 14.93 -0.83
N VAL A 669 -18.88 15.16 0.26
CA VAL A 669 -19.14 14.52 1.55
C VAL A 669 -19.92 15.48 2.46
N PHE A 670 -21.11 15.07 2.88
CA PHE A 670 -22.05 15.83 3.69
C PHE A 670 -22.32 15.14 5.03
N GLY A 671 -22.55 15.96 6.08
CA GLY A 671 -23.27 15.49 7.27
C GLY A 671 -24.76 15.26 6.98
N SER A 672 -25.38 16.20 6.27
CA SER A 672 -26.78 16.17 5.84
C SER A 672 -26.95 16.96 4.54
N CYS A 673 -27.88 16.51 3.69
CA CYS A 673 -28.26 17.18 2.45
C CYS A 673 -29.72 16.83 2.12
N GLY A 674 -30.56 17.83 1.89
CA GLY A 674 -31.93 17.66 1.44
C GLY A 674 -32.01 17.11 0.01
N ALA A 675 -33.15 16.51 -0.34
CA ALA A 675 -33.34 15.88 -1.64
C ALA A 675 -33.30 16.88 -2.81
N ALA A 676 -33.76 18.11 -2.59
CA ALA A 676 -33.74 19.17 -3.61
C ALA A 676 -32.30 19.58 -3.94
N LEU A 677 -31.49 19.87 -2.91
CA LEU A 677 -30.08 20.20 -3.06
C LEU A 677 -29.29 19.04 -3.68
N GLU A 678 -29.53 17.81 -3.23
CA GLU A 678 -28.88 16.63 -3.81
C GLU A 678 -29.22 16.47 -5.30
N THR A 679 -30.49 16.65 -5.67
CA THR A 679 -30.91 16.59 -7.08
C THR A 679 -30.18 17.64 -7.93
N GLN A 680 -30.03 18.85 -7.40
CA GLN A 680 -29.33 19.93 -8.07
C GLN A 680 -27.82 19.64 -8.23
N LEU A 681 -27.18 19.05 -7.21
CA LEU A 681 -25.78 18.66 -7.24
C LEU A 681 -25.52 17.49 -8.21
N ASN A 682 -26.39 16.47 -8.19
CA ASN A 682 -26.32 15.33 -9.10
C ASN A 682 -26.48 15.78 -10.56
N ALA A 683 -27.40 16.72 -10.84
CA ALA A 683 -27.57 17.29 -12.17
C ALA A 683 -26.32 18.04 -12.68
N ARG A 684 -25.45 18.49 -11.77
CA ARG A 684 -24.15 19.13 -12.06
C ARG A 684 -22.97 18.16 -12.04
N GLY A 685 -23.24 16.85 -11.96
CA GLY A 685 -22.24 15.79 -12.07
C GLY A 685 -21.48 15.52 -10.77
N TYR A 686 -22.00 15.93 -9.62
CA TYR A 686 -21.46 15.56 -8.32
C TYR A 686 -22.09 14.25 -7.81
N THR A 687 -21.35 13.49 -7.01
CA THR A 687 -21.86 12.33 -6.27
C THR A 687 -21.89 12.67 -4.78
N VAL A 688 -23.05 12.53 -4.15
CA VAL A 688 -23.28 12.90 -2.75
C VAL A 688 -23.05 11.70 -1.83
N HIS A 689 -22.16 11.87 -0.85
CA HIS A 689 -21.87 10.90 0.21
C HIS A 689 -22.37 11.45 1.55
N ARG A 690 -23.28 10.73 2.21
CA ARG A 690 -23.87 11.16 3.49
C ARG A 690 -23.26 10.42 4.67
N VAL A 691 -22.77 11.17 5.65
CA VAL A 691 -22.11 10.66 6.86
C VAL A 691 -22.88 11.14 8.11
N PRO A 692 -23.19 10.28 9.09
CA PRO A 692 -24.00 10.66 10.24
C PRO A 692 -23.19 11.49 11.25
N LEU A 693 -23.09 12.80 11.01
CA LEU A 693 -22.29 13.74 11.81
C LEU A 693 -23.13 14.53 12.85
N GLY A 694 -24.30 14.01 13.24
CA GLY A 694 -25.26 14.72 14.10
C GLY A 694 -24.70 15.19 15.44
N SER A 695 -23.79 14.43 16.06
CA SER A 695 -23.13 14.82 17.31
C SER A 695 -22.20 16.03 17.15
N PHE A 696 -21.59 16.20 15.98
CA PHE A 696 -20.78 17.38 15.65
C PHE A 696 -21.66 18.58 15.29
N GLY A 697 -22.84 18.34 14.72
CA GLY A 697 -23.84 19.41 14.51
C GLY A 697 -24.24 20.13 15.80
N ARG A 698 -24.14 19.46 16.96
CA ARG A 698 -24.39 20.05 18.30
C ARG A 698 -23.36 21.09 18.73
N SER A 699 -22.19 21.14 18.09
CA SER A 699 -21.19 22.22 18.28
C SER A 699 -21.16 23.18 17.09
N GLY A 700 -22.04 22.98 16.10
CA GLY A 700 -22.09 23.78 14.89
C GLY A 700 -21.04 23.36 13.85
N GLY A 701 -20.59 22.10 13.86
CA GLY A 701 -19.62 21.56 12.91
C GLY A 701 -20.15 20.38 12.09
N SER A 702 -19.55 20.15 10.91
CA SER A 702 -19.85 19.01 10.03
C SER A 702 -18.56 18.59 9.30
N ALA A 703 -18.68 17.97 8.11
CA ALA A 703 -17.59 17.33 7.40
C ALA A 703 -16.38 18.25 7.17
N TYR A 704 -16.59 19.53 6.81
CA TYR A 704 -15.48 20.46 6.57
C TYR A 704 -14.76 20.84 7.86
N CYS A 705 -15.49 21.17 8.94
CA CYS A 705 -14.86 21.54 10.22
C CYS A 705 -13.89 20.46 10.71
N LEU A 706 -14.23 19.18 10.48
CA LEU A 706 -13.46 18.01 10.92
C LEU A 706 -12.23 17.72 10.04
N THR A 707 -12.03 18.48 8.96
CA THR A 707 -11.09 18.15 7.89
C THR A 707 -10.28 19.36 7.43
N LEU A 708 -8.97 19.35 7.67
CA LEU A 708 -8.05 20.34 7.07
C LEU A 708 -7.36 19.76 5.84
N ARG A 709 -7.30 20.52 4.74
CA ARG A 709 -6.55 20.12 3.53
C ARG A 709 -5.11 20.63 3.57
N LEU A 710 -4.16 19.78 3.19
CA LEU A 710 -2.73 20.09 3.06
C LEU A 710 -2.27 20.22 1.60
N ASP A 711 -3.13 19.85 0.65
CA ASP A 711 -2.84 19.70 -0.78
C ASP A 711 -3.35 20.86 -1.65
N ASN A 712 -3.64 22.02 -1.06
CA ASN A 712 -3.97 23.20 -1.84
C ASN A 712 -2.71 23.83 -2.44
N TYR A 713 -2.74 24.11 -3.75
CA TYR A 713 -1.64 24.79 -4.46
C TYR A 713 -2.16 25.93 -5.35
N ALA A 714 -1.50 27.09 -5.30
CA ALA A 714 -1.84 28.27 -6.11
C ALA A 714 -1.29 28.21 -7.53
N LEU A 715 -0.25 27.40 -7.72
CA LEU A 715 0.41 27.11 -9.00
C LEU A 715 0.26 25.61 -9.27
N ALA A 716 -0.79 25.21 -9.98
CA ALA A 716 -0.82 23.86 -10.54
C ALA A 716 0.21 23.79 -11.68
N SER A 717 1.26 22.97 -11.49
CA SER A 717 2.19 22.49 -12.51
C SER A 717 1.67 21.21 -13.16
#